data_AF-A0A7J0AP27-F1
#
_entry.id   AF-A0A7J0AP27-F1
#
_cell.length_a   1.000
_cell.length_b   1.000
_cell.length_c   1.000
_cell.angle_alpha   90.00
_cell.angle_beta   90.00
_cell.angle_gamma   90.00
#
_symmetry.space_group_name_H-M   'P 1'
#
loop_
_entity.id
_entity.type
_entity.pdbx_description
1 polymer ?
#
loop_
_entity_poly.entity_id
_entity_poly.type
_entity_poly.pdbx_seq_one_letter_code
_entity_poly.pdbx_strand_id
1 'polypeptide(L)'
;MAITATGFAKTLKSDQISQKMLKCQQIRTEFKATPEKAGGIYYAYPYSTDSMAPAPSGYEPFYISHYGRHGSRWVINKKLHRLVADALRAEQSQGNLTDTGREVLDKVEKLGKHTEGHWGELTPLGERQHSGIADRMAKRFPGLFKGNAKIIARSSTEPRCIISMAAFTEGLQKNNPNLTIERHASPGDMKFIMRHNDETRMLEKKDADWRKRFASAKDSLSRSVTTASRLFTDPGKVKDLPGLMRYIYDVAIDVQDVDGIDEDILGVFDPEDLYNQWKCSNYQMYVCHANSPDGTGAGPRSATNLLNDIIDRADEAIAGKRPTAADLRFGHDTALLRLLALMGAEGADASVSGFEKATCVWQKQNLTPMGANLQLILLRNSAGDILAAPRLNERPLRINGVAEATPGYYRWNDLRRIWKSTCNPVASLLERVCPGSSRRFIFEQTDTPDEFFEISAENGKPVIKGNSAVNIASGLNWYLKYYTGIHLSWNMMTADLPDVLPLPSRPERHVTDAAQRYYLNYCTHSYSMAFWDWERWQKEIDWMALHGINMPLAITGTDVVWRNTLLRLGYSKKEADEFVAGPAFQAWWLMNNLEGWGGPNSEKWYEDRAELQDKILTRMRELGMEPVLPGYSGMVPHDAEERLGMDVSGKGIWNGFVRPTFLKSTDPQFNKIADIYYDELRKVSGVAKYYSMDPFHEGGSIEGVDLTEAGKKIAGAMKRANPEAVWVIQGWNENPRAKLYAGIPKGDIVVLDLASEIKPQWGDPDTPSKTPRPTGYDGQDWLWCMLLNFGGNVGLHGRLDNVIGGYYKARDSRFGKDMTGIGLTPEGIENNPVMYELVSELIWRPEQFTKENWLEGYSHARYGSKNANAEKAWKMLGATIYNCPWGILQQGTTESIFCARPSEKAWKVSSWSRMKPYYKPQDVIAAAKKFAAAAPALKGNENYRYDLVDITRQAIAEKGRIVYTEMQKALKSKDMETFRRKSDSFLSLIKLQDELLSTRPEFSVSTWIDDARRLAPTKHERDNFENNARLLITTWGPRVASEDGGLRDYGHREWSGVLGTLYYERWKTWIERKLSGDKTPIDFYSIDEKWVNSREKYPLSGADCVETALKALKAL
;
A
#
# COMPACT_ATOMS: atom_id res chain seq x y z
N MET A 1 26.83 -45.29 -5.51
CA MET A 1 26.55 -45.36 -4.06
C MET A 1 25.49 -44.32 -3.72
N ALA A 2 24.24 -44.77 -3.56
CA ALA A 2 23.12 -43.93 -3.15
C ALA A 2 23.12 -43.81 -1.63
N ILE A 3 23.58 -42.68 -1.10
CA ILE A 3 23.35 -42.30 0.30
C ILE A 3 22.13 -41.38 0.30
N THR A 4 21.12 -41.79 1.05
CA THR A 4 19.76 -41.27 1.06
C THR A 4 19.68 -39.86 1.63
N ALA A 5 19.13 -38.92 0.84
CA ALA A 5 18.82 -37.53 1.24
C ALA A 5 17.86 -37.44 2.44
N THR A 6 17.14 -38.52 2.77
CA THR A 6 16.23 -38.62 3.91
C THR A 6 16.93 -38.79 5.25
N GLY A 7 18.17 -39.31 5.28
CA GLY A 7 18.98 -39.42 6.50
C GLY A 7 19.53 -38.07 6.95
N PHE A 8 20.10 -37.30 6.02
CA PHE A 8 20.71 -35.99 6.29
C PHE A 8 19.69 -34.93 6.77
N ALA A 9 18.48 -34.93 6.19
CA ALA A 9 17.40 -34.01 6.58
C ALA A 9 16.81 -34.32 7.97
N LYS A 10 16.86 -35.58 8.42
CA LYS A 10 16.44 -35.98 9.78
C LYS A 10 17.46 -35.57 10.83
N THR A 11 18.76 -35.74 10.55
CA THR A 11 19.85 -35.34 11.46
C THR A 11 19.94 -33.82 11.62
N LEU A 12 19.77 -33.05 10.54
CA LEU A 12 19.70 -31.58 10.60
C LEU A 12 18.49 -31.07 11.41
N LYS A 13 17.34 -31.74 11.32
CA LYS A 13 16.16 -31.40 12.13
C LYS A 13 16.34 -31.78 13.59
N SER A 14 16.98 -32.90 13.92
CA SER A 14 17.25 -33.28 15.32
C SER A 14 18.31 -32.38 15.97
N ASP A 15 19.36 -32.00 15.24
CA ASP A 15 20.41 -31.11 15.76
C ASP A 15 19.90 -29.69 16.01
N GLN A 16 19.02 -29.18 15.14
CA GLN A 16 18.35 -27.90 15.38
C GLN A 16 17.37 -27.94 16.56
N ILE A 17 16.70 -29.06 16.81
CA ILE A 17 15.81 -29.21 17.97
C ILE A 17 16.63 -29.31 19.26
N SER A 18 17.73 -30.07 19.26
CA SER A 18 18.67 -30.19 20.39
C SER A 18 19.32 -28.85 20.75
N GLN A 19 19.80 -28.07 19.77
CA GLN A 19 20.37 -26.74 20.02
C GLN A 19 19.33 -25.72 20.54
N LYS A 20 18.06 -25.83 20.09
CA LYS A 20 16.97 -24.96 20.56
C LYS A 20 16.55 -25.27 21.99
N MET A 21 16.48 -26.55 22.37
CA MET A 21 16.21 -26.95 23.75
C MET A 21 17.36 -26.53 24.69
N LEU A 22 18.61 -26.63 24.23
CA LEU A 22 19.78 -26.20 25.00
C LEU A 22 19.77 -24.69 25.33
N LYS A 23 19.40 -23.82 24.37
CA LYS A 23 19.28 -22.36 24.62
C LYS A 23 18.20 -22.01 25.63
N CYS A 24 17.03 -22.65 25.54
CA CYS A 24 15.95 -22.43 26.50
C CYS A 24 16.29 -22.96 27.91
N GLN A 25 17.14 -23.98 28.02
CA GLN A 25 17.68 -24.47 29.29
C GLN A 25 18.79 -23.56 29.83
N GLN A 26 19.58 -22.95 28.94
CA GLN A 26 20.58 -21.95 29.29
C GLN A 26 19.95 -20.70 29.92
N ILE A 27 18.86 -20.16 29.37
CA ILE A 27 18.19 -18.97 29.93
C ILE A 27 17.70 -19.22 31.36
N ARG A 28 17.12 -20.39 31.63
CA ARG A 28 16.71 -20.78 32.99
C ARG A 28 17.89 -20.84 33.96
N THR A 29 19.01 -21.38 33.49
CA THR A 29 20.25 -21.45 34.28
C THR A 29 20.78 -20.03 34.54
N GLU A 30 20.71 -19.14 33.55
CA GLU A 30 21.11 -17.74 33.70
C GLU A 30 20.24 -16.98 34.69
N PHE A 31 18.91 -17.15 34.66
CA PHE A 31 18.01 -16.47 35.61
C PHE A 31 18.13 -17.04 37.02
N LYS A 32 18.50 -18.32 37.16
CA LYS A 32 18.83 -18.88 38.47
C LYS A 32 20.12 -18.27 39.04
N ALA A 33 21.10 -17.96 38.21
CA ALA A 33 22.37 -17.38 38.63
C ALA A 33 22.32 -15.85 38.78
N THR A 34 21.49 -15.18 37.97
CA THR A 34 21.35 -13.71 37.93
C THR A 34 19.88 -13.37 37.64
N PRO A 35 19.00 -13.38 38.67
CA PRO A 35 17.57 -13.11 38.54
C PRO A 35 17.25 -11.78 37.85
N GLU A 36 18.09 -10.77 38.00
CA GLU A 36 17.94 -9.42 37.46
C GLU A 36 17.85 -9.42 35.92
N LYS A 37 18.48 -10.39 35.25
CA LYS A 37 18.38 -10.59 33.80
C LYS A 37 16.95 -10.86 33.34
N ALA A 38 16.10 -11.41 34.21
CA ALA A 38 14.69 -11.60 33.91
C ALA A 38 13.96 -10.27 33.74
N GLY A 39 14.53 -9.13 34.17
CA GLY A 39 14.02 -7.80 33.86
C GLY A 39 13.97 -7.48 32.36
N GLY A 40 14.71 -8.20 31.52
CA GLY A 40 14.62 -8.03 30.08
C GLY A 40 15.18 -6.67 29.64
N ILE A 41 14.32 -5.79 29.12
CA ILE A 41 14.69 -4.39 28.87
C ILE A 41 14.89 -3.58 30.17
N TYR A 42 14.50 -4.11 31.33
CA TYR A 42 14.75 -3.47 32.63
C TYR A 42 16.01 -4.01 33.30
N TYR A 43 16.78 -4.86 32.60
CA TYR A 43 18.07 -5.27 33.12
C TYR A 43 19.02 -4.07 33.11
N ALA A 44 19.56 -3.69 34.28
CA ALA A 44 20.52 -2.61 34.42
C ALA A 44 21.76 -2.87 33.56
N TYR A 45 22.41 -1.82 33.02
CA TYR A 45 23.51 -1.99 32.07
C TYR A 45 24.65 -2.82 32.70
N PRO A 46 24.92 -4.05 32.19
CA PRO A 46 25.75 -5.00 32.91
C PRO A 46 27.24 -4.91 32.56
N TYR A 47 27.62 -4.02 31.65
CA TYR A 47 28.95 -4.01 31.05
C TYR A 47 29.83 -2.92 31.67
N SER A 48 30.93 -3.37 32.28
CA SER A 48 31.91 -2.50 32.95
C SER A 48 33.33 -2.64 32.38
N THR A 49 33.58 -3.63 31.51
CA THR A 49 34.91 -3.92 30.94
C THR A 49 34.90 -3.95 29.41
N ASP A 50 36.01 -3.51 28.82
CA ASP A 50 36.23 -3.44 27.37
C ASP A 50 36.79 -4.76 26.83
N SER A 51 36.29 -5.23 25.69
CA SER A 51 36.74 -6.45 25.02
C SER A 51 37.03 -6.24 23.53
N MET A 52 37.51 -5.05 23.15
CA MET A 52 37.80 -4.73 21.74
C MET A 52 39.15 -5.33 21.27
N ALA A 53 39.12 -6.05 20.15
CA ALA A 53 40.33 -6.39 19.41
C ALA A 53 40.98 -5.11 18.80
N PRO A 54 42.32 -5.03 18.68
CA PRO A 54 42.99 -3.87 18.08
C PRO A 54 42.45 -3.54 16.68
N ALA A 55 42.58 -2.27 16.27
CA ALA A 55 42.34 -1.89 14.88
C ALA A 55 43.24 -2.73 13.96
N PRO A 56 42.75 -3.20 12.80
CA PRO A 56 43.59 -3.89 11.84
C PRO A 56 44.79 -3.02 11.45
N SER A 57 45.95 -3.65 11.23
CA SER A 57 47.19 -2.93 10.90
C SER A 57 46.97 -1.98 9.71
N GLY A 58 47.38 -0.71 9.88
CA GLY A 58 47.26 0.33 8.86
C GLY A 58 45.90 1.03 8.76
N TYR A 59 44.93 0.70 9.62
CA TYR A 59 43.62 1.37 9.69
C TYR A 59 43.52 2.27 10.92
N GLU A 60 43.09 3.51 10.71
CA GLU A 60 42.87 4.49 11.78
C GLU A 60 41.39 4.88 11.88
N PRO A 61 40.78 4.87 13.09
CA PRO A 61 39.43 5.37 13.29
C PRO A 61 39.32 6.86 12.94
N PHE A 62 38.30 7.25 12.18
CA PHE A 62 38.07 8.66 11.81
C PHE A 62 36.63 9.16 12.09
N TYR A 63 35.67 8.26 12.36
CA TYR A 63 34.28 8.64 12.62
C TYR A 63 33.53 7.59 13.46
N ILE A 64 32.61 8.05 14.31
CA ILE A 64 31.67 7.20 15.08
C ILE A 64 30.22 7.62 14.80
N SER A 65 29.37 6.67 14.44
CA SER A 65 27.91 6.82 14.52
C SER A 65 27.38 6.02 15.71
N HIS A 66 26.56 6.66 16.55
CA HIS A 66 26.06 6.06 17.79
C HIS A 66 24.54 6.17 17.89
N TYR A 67 23.93 5.13 18.49
CA TYR A 67 22.57 5.17 19.02
C TYR A 67 22.55 4.58 20.43
N GLY A 68 22.23 5.38 21.44
CA GLY A 68 22.14 4.98 22.84
C GLY A 68 20.70 5.05 23.33
N ARG A 69 20.21 3.98 23.94
CA ARG A 69 19.04 4.03 24.80
C ARG A 69 19.36 4.87 26.04
N HIS A 70 18.36 5.56 26.60
CA HIS A 70 18.49 6.14 27.93
C HIS A 70 18.99 5.11 28.97
N GLY A 71 19.66 5.60 30.01
CA GLY A 71 20.13 4.78 31.13
C GLY A 71 18.98 4.26 32.01
N SER A 72 19.34 3.62 33.13
CA SER A 72 18.41 3.22 34.18
C SER A 72 17.52 4.38 34.62
N ARG A 73 16.26 4.08 34.91
CA ARG A 73 15.22 5.06 35.20
C ARG A 73 14.22 4.50 36.20
N TRP A 74 13.50 5.39 36.88
CA TRP A 74 12.33 4.97 37.65
C TRP A 74 11.22 4.44 36.72
N VAL A 75 10.28 3.68 37.31
CA VAL A 75 9.12 3.12 36.62
C VAL A 75 8.26 4.21 35.97
N ILE A 76 7.77 3.95 34.75
CA ILE A 76 6.92 4.89 33.99
C ILE A 76 5.46 4.85 34.47
N ASN A 77 4.96 3.67 34.88
CA ASN A 77 3.58 3.52 35.29
C ASN A 77 3.34 4.12 36.70
N LYS A 78 2.80 5.34 36.72
CA LYS A 78 2.47 6.08 37.95
C LYS A 78 1.57 5.36 38.94
N LYS A 79 0.86 4.31 38.50
CA LYS A 79 -0.08 3.56 39.34
C LYS A 79 0.48 2.22 39.82
N LEU A 80 1.61 1.74 39.30
CA LEU A 80 2.05 0.35 39.49
C LEU A 80 2.15 -0.04 40.98
N HIS A 81 3.01 0.66 41.74
CA HIS A 81 3.21 0.39 43.17
C HIS A 81 1.90 0.46 43.96
N ARG A 82 1.08 1.49 43.72
CA ARG A 82 -0.21 1.64 44.39
C ARG A 82 -1.17 0.50 44.04
N LEU A 83 -1.29 0.11 42.77
CA LEU A 83 -2.17 -0.99 42.35
C LEU A 83 -1.78 -2.30 43.03
N VAL A 84 -0.47 -2.58 43.13
CA VAL A 84 0.04 -3.77 43.83
C VAL A 84 -0.23 -3.66 45.34
N ALA A 85 0.11 -2.54 45.96
CA ALA A 85 -0.10 -2.33 47.39
C ALA A 85 -1.59 -2.40 47.78
N ASP A 86 -2.47 -1.76 47.01
CA ASP A 86 -3.92 -1.80 47.24
C ASP A 86 -4.47 -3.21 47.13
N ALA A 87 -4.02 -3.98 46.13
CA ALA A 87 -4.41 -5.38 45.97
C ALA A 87 -3.90 -6.25 47.13
N LEU A 88 -2.64 -6.09 47.54
CA LEU A 88 -2.08 -6.82 48.67
C LEU A 88 -2.76 -6.43 50.00
N ARG A 89 -3.08 -5.15 50.24
CA ARG A 89 -3.87 -4.71 51.40
C ARG A 89 -5.28 -5.29 51.40
N ALA A 90 -5.91 -5.40 50.24
CA ALA A 90 -7.23 -6.04 50.13
C ALA A 90 -7.16 -7.52 50.55
N GLU A 91 -6.13 -8.25 50.13
CA GLU A 91 -5.90 -9.63 50.57
C GLU A 91 -5.52 -9.69 52.06
N GLN A 92 -4.75 -8.72 52.56
CA GLN A 92 -4.39 -8.62 53.99
C GLN A 92 -5.63 -8.45 54.88
N SER A 93 -6.56 -7.57 54.47
CA SER A 93 -7.82 -7.33 55.20
C SER A 93 -8.73 -8.55 55.28
N GLN A 94 -8.57 -9.50 54.36
CA GLN A 94 -9.27 -10.78 54.32
C GLN A 94 -8.49 -11.91 55.03
N GLY A 95 -7.34 -11.59 55.63
CA GLY A 95 -6.46 -12.58 56.26
C GLY A 95 -5.78 -13.52 55.26
N ASN A 96 -5.72 -13.16 53.97
CA ASN A 96 -5.22 -14.02 52.90
C ASN A 96 -3.73 -13.82 52.57
N LEU A 97 -2.97 -13.03 53.33
CA LEU A 97 -1.51 -12.86 53.16
C LEU A 97 -0.69 -13.74 54.12
N THR A 98 0.38 -14.34 53.62
CA THR A 98 1.46 -14.94 54.42
C THR A 98 2.35 -13.87 55.04
N ASP A 99 3.34 -14.26 55.86
CA ASP A 99 4.40 -13.33 56.33
C ASP A 99 5.17 -12.72 55.16
N THR A 100 5.63 -13.54 54.21
CA THR A 100 6.29 -13.07 52.98
C THR A 100 5.38 -12.14 52.17
N GLY A 101 4.07 -12.39 52.12
CA GLY A 101 3.10 -11.50 51.48
C GLY A 101 3.04 -10.12 52.12
N ARG A 102 3.11 -10.04 53.46
CA ARG A 102 3.20 -8.77 54.21
C ARG A 102 4.53 -8.07 53.97
N GLU A 103 5.64 -8.80 53.98
CA GLU A 103 6.96 -8.24 53.68
C GLU A 103 7.01 -7.63 52.27
N VAL A 104 6.43 -8.30 51.27
CA VAL A 104 6.35 -7.79 49.90
C VAL A 104 5.48 -6.54 49.83
N LEU A 105 4.36 -6.49 50.56
CA LEU A 105 3.55 -5.27 50.67
C LEU A 105 4.38 -4.11 51.22
N ASP A 106 5.11 -4.29 52.32
CA ASP A 106 5.95 -3.25 52.92
C ASP A 106 7.04 -2.78 51.95
N LYS A 107 7.70 -3.71 51.24
CA LYS A 107 8.70 -3.40 50.20
C LYS A 107 8.11 -2.59 49.05
N VAL A 108 6.93 -2.99 48.55
CA VAL A 108 6.21 -2.27 47.49
C VAL A 108 5.83 -0.85 47.92
N GLU A 109 5.39 -0.66 49.17
CA GLU A 109 5.06 0.66 49.71
C GLU A 109 6.29 1.55 49.87
N LYS A 110 7.41 0.98 50.36
CA LYS A 110 8.68 1.69 50.46
C LYS A 110 9.18 2.16 49.09
N LEU A 111 9.15 1.27 48.10
CA LEU A 111 9.51 1.61 46.72
C LEU A 111 8.54 2.62 46.11
N GLY A 112 7.25 2.52 46.42
CA GLY A 112 6.23 3.49 46.05
C GLY A 112 6.56 4.90 46.54
N LYS A 113 6.93 5.05 47.82
CA LYS A 113 7.36 6.33 48.42
C LYS A 113 8.65 6.86 47.78
N HIS A 114 9.61 5.99 47.52
CA HIS A 114 10.87 6.38 46.87
C HIS A 114 10.68 6.83 45.40
N THR A 115 9.69 6.26 44.72
CA THR A 115 9.36 6.60 43.33
C THR A 115 8.49 7.87 43.23
N GLU A 116 7.84 8.28 44.32
CA GLU A 116 6.88 9.39 44.31
C GLU A 116 7.55 10.69 43.83
N GLY A 117 7.02 11.25 42.76
CA GLY A 117 7.58 12.45 42.09
C GLY A 117 8.52 12.15 40.93
N HIS A 118 9.09 10.94 40.83
CA HIS A 118 10.21 10.62 39.92
C HIS A 118 9.86 9.73 38.72
N TRP A 119 8.57 9.49 38.43
CA TRP A 119 8.16 8.51 37.42
C TRP A 119 8.74 8.75 36.02
N GLY A 120 9.50 7.77 35.53
CA GLY A 120 10.13 7.80 34.22
C GLY A 120 11.35 8.74 34.11
N GLU A 121 11.76 9.38 35.21
CA GLU A 121 13.00 10.17 35.26
C GLU A 121 14.22 9.25 35.17
N LEU A 122 15.33 9.77 34.61
CA LEU A 122 16.60 9.06 34.59
C LEU A 122 17.16 9.00 36.03
N THR A 123 17.66 7.85 36.45
CA THR A 123 18.24 7.70 37.80
C THR A 123 19.71 8.13 37.81
N PRO A 124 20.29 8.43 39.00
CA PRO A 124 21.72 8.67 39.11
C PRO A 124 22.56 7.49 38.61
N LEU A 125 22.07 6.25 38.76
CA LEU A 125 22.66 5.07 38.13
C LEU A 125 22.67 5.20 36.59
N GLY A 126 21.57 5.63 35.98
CA GLY A 126 21.46 5.87 34.54
C GLY A 126 22.44 6.94 34.03
N GLU A 127 22.67 8.01 34.79
CA GLU A 127 23.70 9.02 34.47
C GLU A 127 25.12 8.42 34.52
N ARG A 128 25.44 7.66 35.57
CA ARG A 128 26.74 6.99 35.70
C ARG A 128 26.98 5.99 34.57
N GLN A 129 25.95 5.27 34.13
CA GLN A 129 26.04 4.37 32.97
C GLN A 129 26.49 5.13 31.72
N HIS A 130 25.82 6.23 31.36
CA HIS A 130 26.16 7.02 30.17
C HIS A 130 27.51 7.72 30.26
N SER A 131 27.84 8.28 31.42
CA SER A 131 29.17 8.86 31.66
C SER A 131 30.27 7.79 31.54
N GLY A 132 30.04 6.59 32.05
CA GLY A 132 30.98 5.46 31.95
C GLY A 132 31.15 4.95 30.51
N ILE A 133 30.08 4.87 29.72
CA ILE A 133 30.16 4.48 28.30
C ILE A 133 30.95 5.53 27.52
N ALA A 134 30.71 6.82 27.77
CA ALA A 134 31.45 7.92 27.14
C ALA A 134 32.94 7.88 27.49
N ASP A 135 33.29 7.65 28.76
CA ASP A 135 34.67 7.54 29.23
C ASP A 135 35.42 6.40 28.53
N ARG A 136 34.81 5.22 28.44
CA ARG A 136 35.39 4.09 27.71
C ARG A 136 35.54 4.38 26.23
N MET A 137 34.55 5.02 25.59
CA MET A 137 34.64 5.41 24.18
C MET A 137 35.80 6.38 23.93
N ALA A 138 35.96 7.42 24.77
CA ALA A 138 37.04 8.40 24.64
C ALA A 138 38.42 7.76 24.81
N LYS A 139 38.58 6.90 25.81
CA LYS A 139 39.83 6.15 26.07
C LYS A 139 40.18 5.16 24.96
N ARG A 140 39.17 4.55 24.35
CA ARG A 140 39.33 3.58 23.26
C ARG A 140 39.74 4.25 21.95
N PHE A 141 39.24 5.47 21.69
CA PHE A 141 39.50 6.19 20.44
C PHE A 141 40.06 7.60 20.68
N PRO A 142 41.20 7.75 21.37
CA PRO A 142 41.72 9.05 21.77
C PRO A 142 42.00 9.97 20.57
N GLY A 143 42.34 9.39 19.41
CA GLY A 143 42.56 10.12 18.16
C GLY A 143 41.33 10.87 17.63
N LEU A 144 40.11 10.37 17.90
CA LEU A 144 38.85 10.99 17.47
C LEU A 144 38.45 12.16 18.36
N PHE A 145 38.86 12.13 19.62
CA PHE A 145 38.42 13.09 20.64
C PHE A 145 39.55 14.03 21.08
N LYS A 146 40.58 14.22 20.24
CA LYS A 146 41.69 15.15 20.50
C LYS A 146 41.39 16.58 20.01
N GLY A 147 42.11 17.56 20.55
CA GLY A 147 42.01 18.95 20.12
C GLY A 147 40.60 19.50 20.28
N ASN A 148 40.10 20.22 19.27
CA ASN A 148 38.76 20.81 19.24
C ASN A 148 37.74 19.98 18.43
N ALA A 149 37.90 18.66 18.39
CA ALA A 149 37.06 17.76 17.60
C ALA A 149 35.56 18.04 17.79
N LYS A 150 34.83 18.09 16.66
CA LYS A 150 33.39 18.41 16.63
C LYS A 150 32.54 17.15 16.83
N ILE A 151 31.58 17.22 17.74
CA ILE A 151 30.61 16.16 18.03
C ILE A 151 29.21 16.75 17.90
N ILE A 152 28.30 16.00 17.28
CA ILE A 152 26.89 16.39 17.23
C ILE A 152 26.05 15.34 17.95
N ALA A 153 25.37 15.74 19.00
CA ALA A 153 24.50 14.90 19.80
C ALA A 153 23.03 15.29 19.63
N ARG A 154 22.17 14.29 19.42
CA ARG A 154 20.72 14.47 19.31
C ARG A 154 19.99 13.54 20.25
N SER A 155 18.89 14.01 20.82
CA SER A 155 18.07 13.23 21.73
C SER A 155 16.60 13.26 21.32
N SER A 156 15.85 12.23 21.71
CA SER A 156 14.40 12.33 21.71
C SER A 156 13.96 13.47 22.64
N THR A 157 12.72 13.93 22.48
CA THR A 157 12.17 14.99 23.34
C THR A 157 11.83 14.51 24.76
N GLU A 158 12.08 13.24 25.08
CA GLU A 158 11.82 12.68 26.40
C GLU A 158 12.93 13.07 27.38
N PRO A 159 12.61 13.68 28.55
CA PRO A 159 13.61 14.20 29.48
C PRO A 159 14.72 13.21 29.86
N ARG A 160 14.38 11.94 30.12
CA ARG A 160 15.35 10.88 30.43
C ARG A 160 16.41 10.67 29.34
N CYS A 161 16.05 10.86 28.07
CA CYS A 161 16.98 10.75 26.95
C CYS A 161 17.84 12.01 26.85
N ILE A 162 17.28 13.19 27.13
CA ILE A 162 18.01 14.46 27.13
C ILE A 162 19.10 14.45 28.22
N ILE A 163 18.74 14.00 29.43
CA ILE A 163 19.70 13.88 30.55
C ILE A 163 20.76 12.81 30.24
N SER A 164 20.37 11.69 29.61
CA SER A 164 21.34 10.67 29.17
C SER A 164 22.36 11.24 28.17
N MET A 165 21.89 12.06 27.21
CA MET A 165 22.76 12.77 26.27
C MET A 165 23.70 13.74 26.99
N ALA A 166 23.20 14.49 27.97
CA ALA A 166 24.01 15.41 28.78
C ALA A 166 25.11 14.65 29.52
N ALA A 167 24.76 13.63 30.30
CA ALA A 167 25.71 12.80 31.05
C ALA A 167 26.78 12.16 30.16
N PHE A 168 26.40 11.68 28.96
CA PHE A 168 27.35 11.12 28.00
C PHE A 168 28.32 12.19 27.47
N THR A 169 27.80 13.32 27.01
CA THR A 169 28.64 14.38 26.42
C THR A 169 29.53 15.06 27.46
N GLU A 170 29.07 15.20 28.69
CA GLU A 170 29.90 15.64 29.82
C GLU A 170 31.00 14.61 30.15
N GLY A 171 30.70 13.32 30.07
CA GLY A 171 31.70 12.25 30.18
C GLY A 171 32.80 12.35 29.12
N LEU A 172 32.46 12.73 27.89
CA LEU A 172 33.45 13.03 26.84
C LEU A 172 34.27 14.28 27.18
N GLN A 173 33.63 15.36 27.63
CA GLN A 173 34.31 16.62 27.99
C GLN A 173 35.23 16.47 29.21
N LYS A 174 34.92 15.55 30.12
CA LYS A 174 35.83 15.19 31.22
C LYS A 174 37.15 14.61 30.71
N ASN A 175 37.13 13.88 29.60
CA ASN A 175 38.33 13.34 28.96
C ASN A 175 39.04 14.40 28.08
N ASN A 176 38.31 15.32 27.47
CA ASN A 176 38.87 16.49 26.78
C ASN A 176 37.92 17.70 26.83
N PRO A 177 38.23 18.76 27.62
CA PRO A 177 37.34 19.91 27.77
C PRO A 177 37.26 20.81 26.52
N ASN A 178 38.16 20.63 25.55
CA ASN A 178 38.21 21.46 24.33
C ASN A 178 37.28 20.97 23.21
N LEU A 179 36.56 19.86 23.40
CA LEU A 179 35.62 19.34 22.41
C LEU A 179 34.52 20.34 22.08
N THR A 180 34.19 20.48 20.79
CA THR A 180 33.04 21.29 20.34
C THR A 180 31.82 20.39 20.22
N ILE A 181 30.87 20.47 21.16
CA ILE A 181 29.69 19.61 21.19
C ILE A 181 28.42 20.41 20.93
N GLU A 182 27.71 20.07 19.85
CA GLU A 182 26.36 20.55 19.57
C GLU A 182 25.34 19.56 20.13
N ARG A 183 24.31 20.06 20.85
CA ARG A 183 23.25 19.25 21.46
C ARG A 183 21.90 19.69 20.93
N HIS A 184 21.09 18.73 20.45
CA HIS A 184 19.74 19.01 19.95
C HIS A 184 18.72 18.05 20.54
N ALA A 185 17.52 18.55 20.84
CA ALA A 185 16.35 17.75 21.16
C ALA A 185 15.13 18.46 20.59
N SER A 186 14.73 18.08 19.37
CA SER A 186 13.66 18.75 18.64
C SER A 186 12.63 17.74 18.10
N PRO A 187 11.35 18.13 17.96
CA PRO A 187 10.36 17.30 17.29
C PRO A 187 10.77 16.92 15.85
N GLY A 188 11.53 17.77 15.16
CA GLY A 188 12.02 17.51 13.80
C GLY A 188 13.00 16.35 13.70
N ASP A 189 13.76 16.06 14.77
CA ASP A 189 14.71 14.95 14.83
C ASP A 189 14.03 13.61 15.13
N MET A 190 12.79 13.63 15.67
CA MET A 190 12.08 12.41 16.06
C MET A 190 11.87 11.44 14.88
N LYS A 191 11.76 11.96 13.65
CA LYS A 191 11.58 11.12 12.45
C LYS A 191 12.74 10.16 12.16
N PHE A 192 13.94 10.46 12.69
CA PHE A 192 15.13 9.60 12.56
C PHE A 192 15.72 9.20 13.92
N ILE A 193 15.14 9.59 15.05
CA ILE A 193 15.48 9.04 16.39
C ILE A 193 14.50 7.94 16.80
N MET A 194 13.19 8.17 16.59
CA MET A 194 12.11 7.24 16.95
C MET A 194 10.83 7.57 16.16
N ARG A 195 10.70 7.02 14.95
CA ARG A 195 9.45 7.11 14.18
C ARG A 195 8.49 6.02 14.65
N HIS A 196 7.26 6.42 14.95
CA HIS A 196 6.11 5.50 15.04
C HIS A 196 5.26 5.69 13.78
N ASN A 197 4.77 4.59 13.23
CA ASN A 197 3.79 4.61 12.14
C ASN A 197 2.52 3.84 12.56
N ASP A 198 1.46 3.96 11.78
CA ASP A 198 0.18 3.34 12.08
C ASP A 198 0.29 1.81 12.21
N GLU A 199 1.05 1.14 11.33
CA GLU A 199 1.26 -0.31 11.38
C GLU A 199 1.81 -0.76 12.75
N THR A 200 2.85 -0.08 13.26
CA THR A 200 3.40 -0.39 14.59
C THR A 200 2.40 -0.13 15.71
N ARG A 201 1.59 0.93 15.62
CA ARG A 201 0.55 1.24 16.60
C ARG A 201 -0.56 0.18 16.60
N MET A 202 -0.94 -0.33 15.43
CA MET A 202 -1.95 -1.40 15.31
C MET A 202 -1.48 -2.69 15.99
N LEU A 203 -0.21 -3.07 15.86
CA LEU A 203 0.35 -4.24 16.54
C LEU A 203 0.36 -4.10 18.08
N GLU A 204 0.46 -2.87 18.58
CA GLU A 204 0.53 -2.59 20.01
C GLU A 204 -0.85 -2.54 20.68
N LYS A 205 -1.95 -2.35 19.92
CA LYS A 205 -3.34 -2.31 20.42
C LYS A 205 -3.72 -3.56 21.23
N LYS A 206 -4.61 -3.38 22.20
CA LYS A 206 -5.07 -4.45 23.12
C LYS A 206 -5.82 -5.58 22.40
N ASP A 207 -6.53 -5.25 21.33
CA ASP A 207 -7.37 -6.13 20.52
C ASP A 207 -6.65 -6.67 19.26
N ALA A 208 -5.34 -6.47 19.14
CA ALA A 208 -4.55 -7.07 18.06
C ALA A 208 -4.67 -8.61 18.08
N ASP A 209 -4.75 -9.24 16.91
CA ASP A 209 -5.09 -10.66 16.81
C ASP A 209 -4.05 -11.60 17.44
N TRP A 210 -2.77 -11.23 17.40
CA TRP A 210 -1.73 -11.99 18.09
C TRP A 210 -1.92 -11.97 19.62
N ARG A 211 -2.42 -10.86 20.19
CA ARG A 211 -2.72 -10.77 21.64
C ARG A 211 -3.89 -11.66 22.01
N LYS A 212 -4.95 -11.70 21.19
CA LYS A 212 -6.09 -12.61 21.40
C LYS A 212 -5.64 -14.07 21.42
N ARG A 213 -4.80 -14.47 20.44
CA ARG A 213 -4.22 -15.81 20.38
C ARG A 213 -3.28 -16.13 21.54
N PHE A 214 -2.58 -15.12 22.07
CA PHE A 214 -1.61 -15.29 23.16
C PHE A 214 -2.22 -15.20 24.57
N ALA A 215 -3.44 -14.66 24.71
CA ALA A 215 -4.05 -14.36 26.02
C ALA A 215 -4.08 -15.57 26.97
N SER A 216 -4.60 -16.72 26.52
CA SER A 216 -4.68 -17.94 27.34
C SER A 216 -3.30 -18.45 27.77
N ALA A 217 -2.32 -18.41 26.87
CA ALA A 217 -0.95 -18.80 27.20
C ALA A 217 -0.32 -17.84 28.22
N LYS A 218 -0.53 -16.52 28.05
CA LYS A 218 -0.05 -15.50 28.98
C LYS A 218 -0.63 -15.69 30.38
N ASP A 219 -1.92 -15.95 30.49
CA ASP A 219 -2.60 -16.17 31.76
C ASP A 219 -2.06 -17.41 32.47
N SER A 220 -1.85 -18.51 31.72
CA SER A 220 -1.26 -19.74 32.25
C SER A 220 0.17 -19.52 32.77
N LEU A 221 1.01 -18.83 31.97
CA LEU A 221 2.40 -18.55 32.31
C LEU A 221 2.56 -17.64 33.54
N SER A 222 1.59 -16.76 33.80
CA SER A 222 1.70 -15.76 34.87
C SER A 222 1.02 -16.20 36.19
N ARG A 223 0.47 -17.42 36.25
CA ARG A 223 -0.41 -17.89 37.34
C ARG A 223 0.29 -18.64 38.47
N SER A 224 1.57 -19.00 38.35
CA SER A 224 2.26 -19.99 39.20
C SER A 224 1.70 -20.10 40.63
N VAL A 225 0.87 -21.11 40.88
CA VAL A 225 0.23 -21.31 42.18
C VAL A 225 1.30 -21.55 43.24
N THR A 226 2.38 -22.24 42.89
CA THR A 226 3.52 -22.48 43.78
C THR A 226 4.17 -21.19 44.27
N THR A 227 4.47 -20.25 43.36
CA THR A 227 5.03 -18.96 43.76
C THR A 227 3.97 -18.11 44.48
N ALA A 228 2.72 -18.12 44.01
CA ALA A 228 1.62 -17.39 44.66
C ALA A 228 1.35 -17.85 46.10
N SER A 229 1.48 -19.14 46.40
CA SER A 229 1.33 -19.70 47.76
C SER A 229 2.41 -19.21 48.73
N ARG A 230 3.49 -18.58 48.24
CA ARG A 230 4.45 -17.89 49.10
C ARG A 230 3.90 -16.56 49.60
N LEU A 231 3.00 -15.92 48.85
CA LEU A 231 2.42 -14.60 49.16
C LEU A 231 1.03 -14.71 49.79
N PHE A 232 0.24 -15.68 49.35
CA PHE A 232 -1.16 -15.84 49.74
C PHE A 232 -1.39 -17.17 50.45
N THR A 233 -2.21 -17.16 51.51
CA THR A 233 -2.59 -18.41 52.19
C THR A 233 -3.51 -19.28 51.34
N ASP A 234 -4.32 -18.65 50.48
CA ASP A 234 -5.19 -19.29 49.50
C ASP A 234 -5.16 -18.48 48.19
N PRO A 235 -4.22 -18.79 47.26
CA PRO A 235 -4.12 -18.11 45.97
C PRO A 235 -5.39 -18.19 45.12
N GLY A 236 -6.26 -19.20 45.35
CA GLY A 236 -7.49 -19.39 44.59
C GLY A 236 -8.54 -18.30 44.83
N LYS A 237 -8.43 -17.55 45.93
CA LYS A 237 -9.33 -16.44 46.27
C LYS A 237 -8.94 -15.11 45.62
N VAL A 238 -7.73 -14.99 45.09
CA VAL A 238 -7.25 -13.76 44.45
C VAL A 238 -7.97 -13.57 43.11
N LYS A 239 -8.79 -12.52 43.02
CA LYS A 239 -9.71 -12.26 41.89
C LYS A 239 -9.04 -12.28 40.50
N ASP A 240 -7.84 -11.70 40.39
CA ASP A 240 -7.02 -11.71 39.18
C ASP A 240 -5.58 -12.10 39.54
N LEU A 241 -5.40 -13.36 39.94
CA LEU A 241 -4.09 -13.87 40.33
C LEU A 241 -3.01 -13.66 39.24
N PRO A 242 -3.23 -14.01 37.95
CA PRO A 242 -2.21 -13.81 36.92
C PRO A 242 -1.84 -12.33 36.73
N GLY A 243 -2.83 -11.43 36.74
CA GLY A 243 -2.60 -9.99 36.64
C GLY A 243 -1.83 -9.43 37.84
N LEU A 244 -2.19 -9.84 39.06
CA LEU A 244 -1.50 -9.40 40.28
C LEU A 244 -0.06 -9.90 40.34
N MET A 245 0.19 -11.19 40.08
CA MET A 245 1.54 -11.75 40.03
C MET A 245 2.39 -11.06 38.97
N ARG A 246 1.79 -10.70 37.84
CA ARG A 246 2.48 -9.93 36.79
C ARG A 246 2.89 -8.53 37.26
N TYR A 247 2.02 -7.81 37.95
CA TYR A 247 2.37 -6.49 38.49
C TYR A 247 3.41 -6.57 39.59
N ILE A 248 3.38 -7.59 40.45
CA ILE A 248 4.43 -7.82 41.46
C ILE A 248 5.77 -8.08 40.76
N TYR A 249 5.79 -8.88 39.70
CA TYR A 249 6.99 -9.09 38.88
C TYR A 249 7.48 -7.78 38.24
N ASP A 250 6.57 -6.97 37.66
CA ASP A 250 6.94 -5.69 37.05
C ASP A 250 7.53 -4.70 38.09
N VAL A 251 7.06 -4.73 39.35
CA VAL A 251 7.69 -3.98 40.45
C VAL A 251 9.07 -4.54 40.80
N ALA A 252 9.20 -5.86 40.89
CA ALA A 252 10.43 -6.52 41.31
C ALA A 252 11.60 -6.27 40.36
N ILE A 253 11.35 -6.29 39.05
CA ILE A 253 12.41 -6.11 38.04
C ILE A 253 12.95 -4.68 37.97
N ASP A 254 12.18 -3.68 38.42
CA ASP A 254 12.55 -2.26 38.37
C ASP A 254 13.49 -1.83 39.52
N VAL A 255 13.61 -2.63 40.59
CA VAL A 255 14.44 -2.29 41.77
C VAL A 255 15.90 -2.04 41.40
N GLN A 256 16.45 -2.84 40.48
CA GLN A 256 17.85 -2.74 40.05
C GLN A 256 18.22 -1.42 39.35
N ASP A 257 17.22 -0.65 38.92
CA ASP A 257 17.43 0.58 38.15
C ASP A 257 17.52 1.83 39.02
N VAL A 258 17.32 1.71 40.33
CA VAL A 258 17.30 2.84 41.28
C VAL A 258 18.39 2.68 42.36
N ASP A 259 18.98 3.80 42.78
CA ASP A 259 19.88 3.82 43.94
C ASP A 259 19.07 3.94 45.25
N GLY A 260 19.66 3.53 46.39
CA GLY A 260 19.09 3.79 47.72
C GLY A 260 17.99 2.84 48.19
N ILE A 261 17.65 1.82 47.38
CA ILE A 261 16.74 0.72 47.73
C ILE A 261 17.36 -0.61 47.32
N ASP A 262 17.72 -1.44 48.31
CA ASP A 262 18.29 -2.78 48.13
C ASP A 262 17.27 -3.88 48.50
N GLU A 263 16.02 -3.72 48.09
CA GLU A 263 14.94 -4.65 48.45
C GLU A 263 14.86 -5.83 47.48
N ASP A 264 15.13 -7.05 47.96
CA ASP A 264 14.92 -8.25 47.15
C ASP A 264 13.44 -8.64 47.12
N ILE A 265 12.77 -8.31 46.02
CA ILE A 265 11.42 -8.78 45.67
C ILE A 265 11.50 -9.94 44.66
N LEU A 266 12.58 -10.01 43.85
CA LEU A 266 12.76 -11.07 42.85
C LEU A 266 12.88 -12.46 43.52
N GLY A 267 13.44 -12.55 44.72
CA GLY A 267 13.55 -13.78 45.51
C GLY A 267 12.23 -14.46 45.85
N VAL A 268 11.09 -13.76 45.71
CA VAL A 268 9.75 -14.35 45.84
C VAL A 268 9.50 -15.38 44.73
N PHE A 269 9.98 -15.11 43.52
CA PHE A 269 9.73 -15.93 42.34
C PHE A 269 10.68 -17.13 42.32
N ASP A 270 10.14 -18.33 42.09
CA ASP A 270 11.00 -19.44 41.71
C ASP A 270 11.58 -19.24 40.29
N PRO A 271 12.72 -19.87 39.95
CA PRO A 271 13.36 -19.64 38.65
C PRO A 271 12.49 -19.96 37.43
N GLU A 272 11.54 -20.91 37.54
CA GLU A 272 10.66 -21.26 36.42
C GLU A 272 9.55 -20.21 36.27
N ASP A 273 8.96 -19.74 37.38
CA ASP A 273 7.99 -18.64 37.33
C ASP A 273 8.64 -17.36 36.82
N LEU A 274 9.86 -17.03 37.27
CA LEU A 274 10.60 -15.88 36.78
C LEU A 274 10.88 -15.96 35.28
N TYR A 275 11.25 -17.15 34.78
CA TYR A 275 11.37 -17.41 33.35
C TYR A 275 10.04 -17.23 32.61
N ASN A 276 8.93 -17.72 33.15
CA ASN A 276 7.60 -17.60 32.53
C ASN A 276 7.11 -16.16 32.49
N GLN A 277 7.34 -15.38 33.55
CA GLN A 277 7.05 -13.94 33.58
C GLN A 277 7.87 -13.19 32.52
N TRP A 278 9.19 -13.42 32.46
CA TRP A 278 10.04 -12.81 31.44
C TRP A 278 9.54 -13.17 30.03
N LYS A 279 9.24 -14.45 29.79
CA LYS A 279 8.79 -14.99 28.50
C LYS A 279 7.55 -14.29 27.95
N CYS A 280 6.55 -14.00 28.79
CA CYS A 280 5.37 -13.22 28.40
C CYS A 280 5.74 -11.87 27.78
N SER A 281 6.63 -11.15 28.44
CA SER A 281 7.08 -9.82 28.01
C SER A 281 8.11 -9.87 26.89
N ASN A 282 8.86 -10.97 26.75
CA ASN A 282 9.80 -11.19 25.65
C ASN A 282 9.05 -11.40 24.34
N TYR A 283 8.01 -12.24 24.34
CA TYR A 283 7.22 -12.50 23.13
C TYR A 283 6.46 -11.25 22.65
N GLN A 284 5.90 -10.45 23.57
CA GLN A 284 5.31 -9.16 23.19
C GLN A 284 6.31 -8.24 22.47
N MET A 285 7.53 -8.11 23.01
CA MET A 285 8.55 -7.25 22.38
C MET A 285 8.99 -7.79 21.02
N TYR A 286 9.11 -9.11 20.89
CA TYR A 286 9.44 -9.77 19.63
C TYR A 286 8.38 -9.50 18.55
N VAL A 287 7.09 -9.65 18.87
CA VAL A 287 6.01 -9.42 17.89
C VAL A 287 5.92 -7.95 17.45
N CYS A 288 6.04 -7.00 18.39
CA CYS A 288 5.86 -5.58 18.08
C CYS A 288 7.09 -4.89 17.48
N HIS A 289 8.31 -5.41 17.72
CA HIS A 289 9.54 -4.67 17.41
C HIS A 289 10.59 -5.47 16.60
N ALA A 290 10.46 -6.79 16.47
CA ALA A 290 11.40 -7.63 15.73
C ALA A 290 10.79 -8.19 14.42
N ASN A 291 11.48 -9.15 13.78
CA ASN A 291 11.06 -9.75 12.50
C ASN A 291 10.03 -10.89 12.68
N SER A 292 9.09 -10.74 13.62
CA SER A 292 8.03 -11.74 13.81
C SER A 292 7.17 -11.85 12.56
N PRO A 293 6.84 -13.07 12.09
CA PRO A 293 5.87 -13.26 11.02
C PRO A 293 4.50 -12.61 11.33
N ASP A 294 4.09 -12.58 12.61
CA ASP A 294 2.84 -11.92 13.04
C ASP A 294 2.92 -10.37 12.90
N GLY A 295 4.12 -9.80 12.90
CA GLY A 295 4.35 -8.36 12.80
C GLY A 295 4.61 -7.88 11.37
N THR A 296 4.68 -8.79 10.40
CA THR A 296 4.92 -8.55 8.95
C THR A 296 6.05 -7.58 8.64
N GLY A 297 7.03 -7.43 9.54
CA GLY A 297 8.16 -6.50 9.45
C GLY A 297 7.85 -5.02 9.79
N ALA A 298 6.64 -4.68 10.23
CA ALA A 298 6.25 -3.29 10.53
C ALA A 298 7.14 -2.63 11.60
N GLY A 299 7.49 -3.37 12.65
CA GLY A 299 8.41 -2.92 13.70
C GLY A 299 9.76 -2.49 13.13
N PRO A 300 10.58 -3.41 12.58
CA PRO A 300 11.88 -3.08 12.00
C PRO A 300 11.84 -1.98 10.94
N ARG A 301 10.85 -1.99 10.02
CA ARG A 301 10.74 -0.98 8.96
C ARG A 301 10.48 0.43 9.47
N SER A 302 9.89 0.61 10.65
CA SER A 302 9.77 1.94 11.24
C SER A 302 11.14 2.59 11.55
N ALA A 303 12.23 1.80 11.59
CA ALA A 303 13.60 2.28 11.75
C ALA A 303 14.32 2.59 10.41
N THR A 304 13.67 2.48 9.25
CA THR A 304 14.28 2.77 7.93
C THR A 304 14.88 4.18 7.86
N ASN A 305 14.18 5.19 8.38
CA ASN A 305 14.70 6.56 8.40
C ASN A 305 15.95 6.71 9.26
N LEU A 306 16.00 6.01 10.41
CA LEU A 306 17.15 6.02 11.31
C LEU A 306 18.35 5.31 10.66
N LEU A 307 18.15 4.17 10.00
CA LEU A 307 19.23 3.46 9.32
C LEU A 307 19.74 4.24 8.10
N ASN A 308 18.86 4.86 7.31
CA ASN A 308 19.27 5.76 6.23
C ASN A 308 20.07 6.97 6.78
N ASP A 309 19.62 7.62 7.85
CA ASP A 309 20.36 8.71 8.48
C ASP A 309 21.74 8.27 9.01
N ILE A 310 21.88 7.05 9.51
CA ILE A 310 23.19 6.48 9.90
C ILE A 310 24.09 6.32 8.66
N ILE A 311 23.56 5.78 7.56
CA ILE A 311 24.32 5.54 6.33
C ILE A 311 24.72 6.85 5.66
N ASP A 312 23.79 7.77 5.50
CA ASP A 312 24.00 9.01 4.76
C ASP A 312 25.06 9.88 5.46
N ARG A 313 25.03 9.97 6.79
CA ARG A 313 26.06 10.70 7.54
C ARG A 313 27.42 10.00 7.56
N ALA A 314 27.44 8.67 7.57
CA ALA A 314 28.67 7.91 7.40
C ALA A 314 29.29 8.16 6.02
N ASP A 315 28.49 8.18 4.96
CA ASP A 315 28.94 8.50 3.60
C ASP A 315 29.44 9.96 3.51
N GLU A 316 28.75 10.92 4.14
CA GLU A 316 29.22 12.32 4.21
C GLU A 316 30.56 12.45 4.95
N ALA A 317 30.73 11.72 6.06
CA ALA A 317 31.99 11.69 6.81
C ALA A 317 33.12 11.05 6.00
N ILE A 318 32.84 9.95 5.30
CA ILE A 318 33.79 9.31 4.36
C ILE A 318 34.21 10.30 3.27
N ALA A 319 33.25 11.04 2.70
CA ALA A 319 33.49 12.02 1.66
C ALA A 319 34.15 13.32 2.15
N GLY A 320 34.38 13.48 3.46
CA GLY A 320 34.93 14.70 4.05
C GLY A 320 33.97 15.91 4.02
N LYS A 321 32.70 15.70 3.65
CA LYS A 321 31.65 16.74 3.64
C LYS A 321 31.14 17.08 5.04
N ARG A 322 31.51 16.26 6.03
CA ARG A 322 31.05 16.36 7.41
C ARG A 322 32.25 16.24 8.37
N PRO A 323 32.84 17.37 8.82
CA PRO A 323 34.02 17.38 9.68
C PRO A 323 33.65 17.15 11.16
N THR A 324 33.01 16.02 11.46
CA THR A 324 32.61 15.62 12.81
C THR A 324 33.29 14.31 13.19
N ALA A 325 33.79 14.21 14.42
CA ALA A 325 34.34 12.97 14.95
C ALA A 325 33.24 11.95 15.32
N ALA A 326 32.08 12.43 15.75
CA ALA A 326 30.95 11.57 16.11
C ALA A 326 29.57 12.21 15.91
N ASP A 327 28.62 11.40 15.44
CA ASP A 327 27.18 11.67 15.53
C ASP A 327 26.54 10.75 16.57
N LEU A 328 26.06 11.35 17.66
CA LEU A 328 25.47 10.64 18.79
C LEU A 328 23.94 10.80 18.76
N ARG A 329 23.20 9.70 18.88
CA ARG A 329 21.73 9.71 19.01
C ARG A 329 21.32 9.08 20.32
N PHE A 330 20.36 9.67 21.03
CA PHE A 330 19.84 9.17 22.30
C PHE A 330 18.33 8.98 22.21
N GLY A 331 17.85 7.78 22.56
CA GLY A 331 16.45 7.42 22.44
C GLY A 331 16.05 6.22 23.29
N HIS A 332 15.30 5.29 22.71
CA HIS A 332 14.55 4.26 23.44
C HIS A 332 14.93 2.84 23.02
N ASP A 333 14.63 1.87 23.89
CA ASP A 333 14.83 0.43 23.64
C ASP A 333 14.17 -0.01 22.34
N THR A 334 12.90 0.33 22.15
CA THR A 334 12.08 -0.08 21.00
C THR A 334 12.68 0.39 19.68
N ALA A 335 13.17 1.63 19.62
CA ALA A 335 13.84 2.15 18.42
C ALA A 335 15.16 1.42 18.13
N LEU A 336 15.97 1.16 19.15
CA LEU A 336 17.21 0.37 19.00
C LEU A 336 16.91 -1.08 18.59
N LEU A 337 15.91 -1.74 19.19
CA LEU A 337 15.49 -3.09 18.81
C LEU A 337 15.07 -3.17 17.35
N ARG A 338 14.25 -2.20 16.90
CA ARG A 338 13.79 -2.12 15.51
C ARG A 338 14.95 -1.89 14.56
N LEU A 339 15.89 -1.02 14.91
CA LEU A 339 17.11 -0.77 14.15
C LEU A 339 17.98 -2.03 14.03
N LEU A 340 18.26 -2.72 15.15
CA LEU A 340 19.05 -3.95 15.16
C LEU A 340 18.38 -5.05 14.32
N ALA A 341 17.07 -5.21 14.48
CA ALA A 341 16.30 -6.16 13.69
C ALA A 341 16.37 -5.83 12.19
N LEU A 342 16.27 -4.56 11.80
CA LEU A 342 16.38 -4.08 10.42
C LEU A 342 17.78 -4.28 9.84
N MET A 343 18.83 -4.03 10.62
CA MET A 343 20.24 -4.17 10.21
C MET A 343 20.65 -5.64 9.97
N GLY A 344 19.85 -6.62 10.39
CA GLY A 344 20.25 -8.03 10.37
C GLY A 344 21.23 -8.38 11.49
N ALA A 345 21.17 -7.68 12.62
CA ALA A 345 22.03 -7.91 13.77
C ALA A 345 21.78 -9.28 14.40
N GLU A 346 22.86 -10.04 14.66
CA GLU A 346 22.79 -11.36 15.28
C GLU A 346 21.98 -11.32 16.60
N GLY A 347 21.03 -12.23 16.73
CA GLY A 347 20.14 -12.32 17.90
C GLY A 347 18.93 -11.39 17.85
N ALA A 348 18.94 -10.33 17.03
CA ALA A 348 17.79 -9.45 16.78
C ALA A 348 17.04 -9.81 15.49
N ASP A 349 17.69 -10.53 14.58
CA ASP A 349 17.23 -10.77 13.22
C ASP A 349 16.33 -12.00 13.03
N ALA A 350 16.07 -12.75 14.11
CA ALA A 350 15.28 -13.97 14.10
C ALA A 350 13.84 -13.75 13.56
N SER A 351 13.39 -14.68 12.72
CA SER A 351 12.02 -14.73 12.19
C SER A 351 11.46 -16.15 12.31
N VAL A 352 10.67 -16.38 13.35
CA VAL A 352 9.97 -17.64 13.65
C VAL A 352 8.56 -17.37 14.16
N SER A 353 7.62 -18.24 13.80
CA SER A 353 6.25 -18.22 14.32
C SER A 353 6.14 -19.00 15.63
N GLY A 354 5.28 -18.51 16.53
CA GLY A 354 4.96 -19.15 17.80
C GLY A 354 5.90 -18.77 18.94
N PHE A 355 5.30 -18.49 20.10
CA PHE A 355 6.00 -17.90 21.24
C PHE A 355 7.10 -18.81 21.84
N GLU A 356 6.92 -20.12 21.86
CA GLU A 356 7.96 -21.07 22.35
C GLU A 356 9.25 -20.96 21.54
N LYS A 357 9.13 -21.02 20.20
CA LYS A 357 10.27 -20.91 19.30
C LYS A 357 10.92 -19.53 19.41
N ALA A 358 10.11 -18.47 19.41
CA ALA A 358 10.57 -17.10 19.52
C ALA A 358 11.43 -16.89 20.79
N THR A 359 10.99 -17.46 21.91
CA THR A 359 11.69 -17.37 23.21
C THR A 359 13.11 -17.95 23.15
N CYS A 360 13.31 -19.08 22.47
CA CYS A 360 14.63 -19.71 22.41
C CYS A 360 15.60 -19.03 21.42
N VAL A 361 15.10 -18.23 20.47
CA VAL A 361 15.94 -17.62 19.41
C VAL A 361 16.11 -16.11 19.55
N TRP A 362 15.31 -15.45 20.39
CA TRP A 362 15.31 -14.01 20.55
C TRP A 362 15.20 -13.63 22.03
N GLN A 363 16.18 -12.87 22.54
CA GLN A 363 16.29 -12.52 23.97
C GLN A 363 16.55 -11.02 24.16
N LYS A 364 15.54 -10.27 24.60
CA LYS A 364 15.64 -8.80 24.73
C LYS A 364 16.70 -8.28 25.69
N GLN A 365 17.01 -9.02 26.78
CA GLN A 365 18.00 -8.62 27.78
C GLN A 365 19.43 -8.55 27.24
N ASN A 366 19.73 -9.34 26.20
CA ASN A 366 21.05 -9.34 25.56
C ASN A 366 21.15 -8.23 24.50
N LEU A 367 20.01 -7.72 24.03
CA LEU A 367 19.95 -6.74 22.95
C LEU A 367 19.87 -5.33 23.51
N THR A 368 18.85 -5.04 24.32
CA THR A 368 18.58 -3.68 24.80
C THR A 368 18.30 -3.61 26.31
N PRO A 369 19.28 -3.97 27.16
CA PRO A 369 19.24 -3.61 28.59
C PRO A 369 19.23 -2.07 28.77
N MET A 370 19.06 -1.57 29.99
CA MET A 370 19.17 -0.12 30.26
C MET A 370 20.54 0.38 29.82
N GLY A 371 20.65 1.60 29.27
CA GLY A 371 21.92 2.12 28.74
C GLY A 371 22.46 1.41 27.49
N ALA A 372 21.70 0.50 26.88
CA ALA A 372 22.11 -0.20 25.67
C ALA A 372 22.49 0.75 24.54
N ASN A 373 23.51 0.39 23.77
CA ASN A 373 24.06 1.26 22.74
C ASN A 373 24.57 0.49 21.52
N LEU A 374 24.32 1.04 20.34
CA LEU A 374 24.96 0.68 19.09
C LEU A 374 26.06 1.70 18.80
N GLN A 375 27.28 1.23 18.55
CA GLN A 375 28.41 2.04 18.11
C GLN A 375 28.91 1.50 16.77
N LEU A 376 28.97 2.36 15.74
CA LEU A 376 29.51 2.04 14.43
C LEU A 376 30.77 2.87 14.23
N ILE A 377 31.93 2.23 14.30
CA ILE A 377 33.22 2.88 14.16
C ILE A 377 33.70 2.70 12.72
N LEU A 378 34.03 3.80 12.04
CA LEU A 378 34.63 3.78 10.72
C LEU A 378 36.13 4.01 10.80
N LEU A 379 36.88 3.16 10.11
CA LEU A 379 38.32 3.21 10.02
C LEU A 379 38.75 3.36 8.56
N ARG A 380 39.84 4.09 8.33
CA ARG A 380 40.40 4.35 7.01
C ARG A 380 41.88 3.97 6.98
N ASN A 381 42.32 3.34 5.90
CA ASN A 381 43.75 3.13 5.64
C ASN A 381 44.32 4.18 4.68
N SER A 382 45.64 4.14 4.44
CA SER A 382 46.31 5.07 3.51
C SER A 382 45.86 4.95 2.05
N ALA A 383 45.28 3.81 1.65
CA ALA A 383 44.72 3.60 0.32
C ALA A 383 43.29 4.16 0.17
N GLY A 384 42.67 4.61 1.26
CA GLY A 384 41.29 5.10 1.29
C GLY A 384 40.24 4.01 1.50
N ASP A 385 40.63 2.76 1.73
CA ASP A 385 39.69 1.68 2.07
C ASP A 385 39.02 1.96 3.41
N ILE A 386 37.72 1.67 3.48
CA ILE A 386 36.90 1.92 4.67
C ILE A 386 36.45 0.60 5.29
N LEU A 387 36.82 0.39 6.54
CA LEU A 387 36.26 -0.66 7.40
C LEU A 387 35.26 -0.06 8.39
N ALA A 388 34.27 -0.86 8.75
CA ALA A 388 33.27 -0.56 9.74
C ALA A 388 33.25 -1.63 10.82
N ALA A 389 33.24 -1.21 12.09
CA ALA A 389 33.20 -2.09 13.26
C ALA A 389 31.92 -1.82 14.06
N PRO A 390 30.79 -2.47 13.71
CA PRO A 390 29.55 -2.36 14.50
C PRO A 390 29.71 -3.06 15.86
N ARG A 391 29.19 -2.40 16.91
CA ARG A 391 29.24 -2.87 18.29
C ARG A 391 27.88 -2.72 18.95
N LEU A 392 27.41 -3.75 19.63
CA LEU A 392 26.23 -3.69 20.48
C LEU A 392 26.65 -3.85 21.93
N ASN A 393 26.28 -2.88 22.75
CA ASN A 393 26.65 -2.80 24.16
C ASN A 393 28.17 -2.95 24.33
N GLU A 394 28.91 -2.20 23.52
CA GLU A 394 30.37 -2.16 23.45
C GLU A 394 31.07 -3.46 22.99
N ARG A 395 30.32 -4.49 22.58
CA ARG A 395 30.85 -5.78 22.10
C ARG A 395 30.74 -5.91 20.58
N PRO A 396 31.64 -6.66 19.90
CA PRO A 396 31.50 -6.95 18.47
C PRO A 396 30.09 -7.42 18.12
N LEU A 397 29.47 -6.77 17.13
CA LEU A 397 28.15 -7.14 16.63
C LEU A 397 28.28 -7.77 15.26
N ARG A 398 27.88 -9.04 15.16
CA ARG A 398 27.80 -9.71 13.87
C ARG A 398 26.55 -9.28 13.11
N ILE A 399 26.72 -8.99 11.83
CA ILE A 399 25.64 -8.71 10.88
C ILE A 399 25.44 -9.93 9.97
N ASN A 400 24.27 -10.55 10.03
CA ASN A 400 23.97 -11.74 9.25
C ASN A 400 23.79 -11.39 7.77
N GLY A 401 24.37 -12.23 6.89
CA GLY A 401 24.32 -12.04 5.44
C GLY A 401 25.39 -11.11 4.87
N VAL A 402 26.34 -10.64 5.67
CA VAL A 402 27.50 -9.87 5.22
C VAL A 402 28.78 -10.58 5.68
N ALA A 403 29.75 -10.75 4.79
CA ALA A 403 31.03 -11.35 5.14
C ALA A 403 31.91 -10.35 5.91
N GLU A 404 32.56 -10.82 6.98
CA GLU A 404 33.58 -10.03 7.68
C GLU A 404 34.85 -9.98 6.82
N ALA A 405 35.47 -8.79 6.75
CA ALA A 405 36.80 -8.65 6.16
C ALA A 405 37.89 -9.25 7.08
N THR A 406 37.68 -9.10 8.39
CA THR A 406 38.45 -9.70 9.48
C THR A 406 37.55 -9.70 10.72
N PRO A 407 37.72 -10.58 11.73
CA PRO A 407 36.74 -10.75 12.82
C PRO A 407 36.33 -9.44 13.50
N GLY A 408 35.03 -9.11 13.46
CA GLY A 408 34.47 -7.88 14.01
C GLY A 408 34.60 -6.63 13.12
N TYR A 409 35.12 -6.75 11.89
CA TYR A 409 35.27 -5.67 10.93
C TYR A 409 34.72 -6.04 9.55
N TYR A 410 33.96 -5.13 8.97
CA TYR A 410 33.31 -5.29 7.67
C TYR A 410 33.81 -4.23 6.70
N ARG A 411 33.82 -4.52 5.39
CA ARG A 411 33.95 -3.46 4.39
C ARG A 411 32.68 -2.60 4.45
N TRP A 412 32.86 -1.28 4.53
CA TRP A 412 31.72 -0.35 4.62
C TRP A 412 30.74 -0.54 3.45
N ASN A 413 31.27 -0.68 2.24
CA ASN A 413 30.46 -0.84 1.03
C ASN A 413 29.56 -2.08 1.09
N ASP A 414 30.03 -3.20 1.66
CA ASP A 414 29.26 -4.44 1.75
C ASP A 414 28.10 -4.30 2.76
N LEU A 415 28.38 -3.72 3.95
CA LEU A 415 27.32 -3.42 4.94
C LEU A 415 26.30 -2.44 4.37
N ARG A 416 26.80 -1.32 3.83
CA ARG A 416 26.00 -0.24 3.25
C ARG A 416 25.05 -0.77 2.19
N ARG A 417 25.54 -1.63 1.30
CA ARG A 417 24.74 -2.24 0.23
C ARG A 417 23.58 -3.05 0.78
N ILE A 418 23.82 -3.95 1.74
CA ILE A 418 22.76 -4.79 2.31
C ILE A 418 21.77 -3.98 3.16
N TRP A 419 22.24 -2.96 3.88
CA TRP A 419 21.34 -2.08 4.63
C TRP A 419 20.49 -1.20 3.72
N LYS A 420 21.05 -0.64 2.63
CA LYS A 420 20.26 0.10 1.62
C LYS A 420 19.25 -0.83 0.92
N SER A 421 19.61 -2.08 0.63
CA SER A 421 18.67 -3.09 0.13
C SER A 421 17.50 -3.31 1.10
N THR A 422 17.77 -3.40 2.40
CA THR A 422 16.72 -3.63 3.41
C THR A 422 15.86 -2.39 3.64
N CYS A 423 16.44 -1.20 3.48
CA CYS A 423 15.73 0.07 3.53
C CYS A 423 14.94 0.38 2.26
N ASN A 424 15.15 -0.39 1.17
CA ASN A 424 14.49 -0.13 -0.10
C ASN A 424 12.96 -0.30 0.06
N PRO A 425 12.14 0.63 -0.45
CA PRO A 425 10.68 0.55 -0.35
C PRO A 425 10.07 -0.72 -1.00
N VAL A 426 10.78 -1.35 -1.95
CA VAL A 426 10.40 -2.63 -2.56
C VAL A 426 10.54 -3.79 -1.57
N ALA A 427 11.49 -3.74 -0.63
CA ALA A 427 11.57 -4.72 0.45
C ALA A 427 10.28 -4.70 1.29
N SER A 428 9.76 -3.51 1.62
CA SER A 428 8.48 -3.38 2.34
C SER A 428 7.29 -3.87 1.52
N LEU A 429 7.29 -3.64 0.21
CA LEU A 429 6.26 -4.15 -0.71
C LEU A 429 6.26 -5.68 -0.70
N LEU A 430 7.43 -6.29 -0.84
CA LEU A 430 7.55 -7.75 -0.86
C LEU A 430 7.10 -8.37 0.48
N GLU A 431 7.26 -7.70 1.61
CA GLU A 431 6.73 -8.17 2.90
C GLU A 431 5.20 -8.17 2.99
N ARG A 432 4.50 -7.34 2.20
CA ARG A 432 3.03 -7.40 2.10
C ARG A 432 2.57 -8.47 1.11
N VAL A 433 3.33 -8.69 0.04
CA VAL A 433 3.05 -9.71 -0.98
C VAL A 433 3.38 -11.13 -0.46
N CYS A 434 4.54 -11.30 0.17
CA CYS A 434 5.06 -12.57 0.68
C CYS A 434 5.84 -12.32 1.99
N PRO A 435 5.16 -12.27 3.15
CA PRO A 435 5.78 -11.97 4.44
C PRO A 435 7.01 -12.83 4.74
N GLY A 436 8.09 -12.21 5.22
CA GLY A 436 9.37 -12.82 5.56
C GLY A 436 10.34 -12.99 4.38
N SER A 437 9.94 -12.64 3.15
CA SER A 437 10.72 -12.96 1.96
C SER A 437 11.70 -11.89 1.52
N SER A 438 11.59 -10.64 2.00
CA SER A 438 12.44 -9.52 1.53
C SER A 438 13.95 -9.81 1.64
N ARG A 439 14.37 -10.52 2.68
CA ARG A 439 15.79 -10.88 2.93
C ARG A 439 16.34 -11.95 2.02
N ARG A 440 15.48 -12.61 1.26
CA ARG A 440 15.85 -13.61 0.26
C ARG A 440 16.28 -12.96 -1.06
N PHE A 441 16.08 -11.65 -1.18
CA PHE A 441 16.47 -10.82 -2.32
C PHE A 441 17.50 -9.77 -1.89
N ILE A 442 18.21 -9.23 -2.88
CA ILE A 442 19.03 -8.01 -2.73
C ILE A 442 18.46 -6.98 -3.70
N PHE A 443 18.12 -5.80 -3.20
CA PHE A 443 17.61 -4.68 -3.99
C PHE A 443 18.68 -3.60 -4.11
N GLU A 444 18.99 -3.19 -5.32
CA GLU A 444 20.01 -2.18 -5.61
C GLU A 444 19.45 -1.03 -6.43
N GLN A 445 19.47 0.16 -5.86
CA GLN A 445 19.15 1.37 -6.60
C GLN A 445 20.42 2.07 -7.02
N THR A 446 20.53 2.41 -8.31
CA THR A 446 21.59 3.24 -8.87
C THR A 446 21.05 4.61 -9.25
N ASP A 447 21.89 5.63 -9.26
CA ASP A 447 21.51 6.98 -9.67
C ASP A 447 22.03 7.23 -11.10
N THR A 448 21.29 6.70 -12.08
CA THR A 448 21.61 6.83 -13.52
C THR A 448 20.40 7.38 -14.26
N PRO A 449 20.60 8.15 -15.33
CA PRO A 449 19.49 8.67 -16.14
C PRO A 449 18.74 7.58 -16.91
N ASP A 450 19.39 6.44 -17.19
CA ASP A 450 18.80 5.34 -17.93
C ASP A 450 17.67 4.66 -17.14
N GLU A 451 16.50 4.49 -17.75
CA GLU A 451 15.39 3.73 -17.16
C GLU A 451 15.61 2.23 -17.39
N PHE A 452 15.90 1.50 -16.31
CA PHE A 452 16.20 0.09 -16.41
C PHE A 452 15.86 -0.71 -15.16
N PHE A 453 15.71 -2.02 -15.36
CA PHE A 453 15.94 -2.99 -14.30
C PHE A 453 16.85 -4.13 -14.78
N GLU A 454 17.50 -4.79 -13.83
CA GLU A 454 18.39 -5.92 -14.07
C GLU A 454 18.21 -6.98 -13.00
N ILE A 455 18.14 -8.24 -13.43
CA ILE A 455 17.98 -9.42 -12.58
C ILE A 455 19.27 -10.22 -12.69
N SER A 456 19.96 -10.40 -11.59
CA SER A 456 21.18 -11.22 -11.50
C SER A 456 21.16 -12.08 -10.24
N ALA A 457 22.25 -12.79 -9.95
CA ALA A 457 22.35 -13.66 -8.80
C ALA A 457 23.66 -13.44 -8.06
N GLU A 458 23.59 -13.42 -6.74
CA GLU A 458 24.77 -13.35 -5.87
C GLU A 458 24.50 -14.10 -4.57
N ASN A 459 25.48 -14.91 -4.12
CA ASN A 459 25.43 -15.62 -2.83
C ASN A 459 24.13 -16.42 -2.62
N GLY A 460 23.61 -17.03 -3.69
CA GLY A 460 22.38 -17.84 -3.63
C GLY A 460 21.07 -17.03 -3.60
N LYS A 461 21.11 -15.71 -3.85
CA LYS A 461 19.96 -14.82 -3.84
C LYS A 461 19.79 -14.12 -5.20
N PRO A 462 18.55 -13.87 -5.65
CA PRO A 462 18.30 -12.93 -6.74
C PRO A 462 18.67 -11.51 -6.32
N VAL A 463 19.37 -10.79 -7.20
CA VAL A 463 19.68 -9.37 -7.09
C VAL A 463 18.83 -8.64 -8.11
N ILE A 464 18.00 -7.70 -7.65
CA ILE A 464 17.17 -6.85 -8.51
C ILE A 464 17.72 -5.42 -8.43
N LYS A 465 18.28 -4.96 -9.54
CA LYS A 465 18.87 -3.63 -9.67
C LYS A 465 18.00 -2.75 -10.57
N GLY A 466 17.95 -1.44 -10.29
CA GLY A 466 17.31 -0.46 -11.17
C GLY A 466 17.67 0.98 -10.81
N ASN A 467 17.32 1.94 -11.65
CA ASN A 467 17.59 3.36 -11.37
C ASN A 467 16.57 4.00 -10.40
N SER A 468 15.41 3.38 -10.21
CA SER A 468 14.36 3.82 -9.29
C SER A 468 13.72 2.65 -8.56
N ALA A 469 13.06 2.92 -7.44
CA ALA A 469 12.31 1.90 -6.70
C ALA A 469 11.16 1.28 -7.52
N VAL A 470 10.47 2.05 -8.37
CA VAL A 470 9.46 1.52 -9.30
C VAL A 470 10.08 0.53 -10.30
N ASN A 471 11.27 0.81 -10.82
CA ASN A 471 11.91 -0.11 -11.78
C ASN A 471 12.44 -1.36 -11.09
N ILE A 472 12.92 -1.25 -9.84
CA ILE A 472 13.24 -2.41 -9.01
C ILE A 472 11.98 -3.26 -8.75
N ALA A 473 10.83 -2.65 -8.48
CA ALA A 473 9.56 -3.36 -8.32
C ALA A 473 9.12 -4.04 -9.64
N SER A 474 9.35 -3.40 -10.78
CA SER A 474 9.10 -4.00 -12.11
C SER A 474 10.00 -5.22 -12.35
N GLY A 475 11.28 -5.13 -11.99
CA GLY A 475 12.21 -6.26 -12.06
C GLY A 475 11.86 -7.39 -11.10
N LEU A 476 11.33 -7.08 -9.90
CA LEU A 476 10.78 -8.07 -8.99
C LEU A 476 9.55 -8.76 -9.62
N ASN A 477 8.61 -8.01 -10.20
CA ASN A 477 7.44 -8.58 -10.86
C ASN A 477 7.83 -9.46 -12.07
N TRP A 478 8.82 -9.03 -12.85
CA TRP A 478 9.40 -9.83 -13.94
C TRP A 478 10.00 -11.14 -13.41
N TYR A 479 10.80 -11.06 -12.35
CA TYR A 479 11.36 -12.23 -11.68
C TYR A 479 10.25 -13.21 -11.24
N LEU A 480 9.22 -12.71 -10.57
CA LEU A 480 8.11 -13.54 -10.09
C LEU A 480 7.42 -14.28 -11.25
N LYS A 481 7.09 -13.59 -12.34
CA LYS A 481 6.42 -14.19 -13.49
C LYS A 481 7.30 -15.22 -14.21
N TYR A 482 8.52 -14.84 -14.56
CA TYR A 482 9.33 -15.61 -15.52
C TYR A 482 10.28 -16.63 -14.87
N TYR A 483 10.61 -16.46 -13.59
CA TYR A 483 11.45 -17.41 -12.85
C TYR A 483 10.64 -18.31 -11.92
N THR A 484 9.61 -17.77 -11.27
CA THR A 484 8.84 -18.53 -10.26
C THR A 484 7.44 -18.96 -10.71
N GLY A 485 6.93 -18.43 -11.84
CA GLY A 485 5.57 -18.72 -12.30
C GLY A 485 4.50 -18.11 -11.39
N ILE A 486 4.78 -16.93 -10.83
CA ILE A 486 3.86 -16.22 -9.92
C ILE A 486 3.42 -14.93 -10.59
N HIS A 487 2.10 -14.77 -10.74
CA HIS A 487 1.51 -13.56 -11.30
C HIS A 487 0.65 -12.85 -10.26
N LEU A 488 1.05 -11.63 -9.92
CA LEU A 488 0.32 -10.76 -9.02
C LEU A 488 -0.70 -9.93 -9.81
N SER A 489 -1.96 -9.99 -9.38
CA SER A 489 -3.11 -9.36 -10.05
C SER A 489 -4.07 -8.85 -8.97
N TRP A 490 -5.05 -7.99 -9.31
CA TRP A 490 -5.98 -7.43 -8.31
C TRP A 490 -6.66 -8.50 -7.44
N ASN A 491 -7.01 -9.65 -8.03
CA ASN A 491 -7.63 -10.78 -7.35
C ASN A 491 -6.63 -11.67 -6.57
N MET A 492 -5.32 -11.43 -6.68
CA MET A 492 -4.25 -12.20 -6.02
C MET A 492 -2.97 -11.35 -5.87
N MET A 493 -2.95 -10.47 -4.87
CA MET A 493 -1.78 -9.63 -4.55
C MET A 493 -0.82 -10.27 -3.53
N THR A 494 -0.95 -11.58 -3.30
CA THR A 494 -0.08 -12.36 -2.41
C THR A 494 0.61 -13.49 -3.17
N ALA A 495 1.79 -13.90 -2.72
CA ALA A 495 2.60 -14.93 -3.36
C ALA A 495 3.12 -15.96 -2.36
N ASP A 496 3.24 -17.20 -2.82
CA ASP A 496 3.97 -18.28 -2.14
C ASP A 496 5.26 -18.58 -2.91
N LEU A 497 6.39 -18.13 -2.38
CA LEU A 497 7.70 -18.36 -2.99
C LEU A 497 8.20 -19.79 -2.71
N PRO A 498 8.86 -20.46 -3.67
CA PRO A 498 9.48 -21.77 -3.44
C PRO A 498 10.57 -21.66 -2.38
N ASP A 499 10.88 -22.73 -1.63
CA ASP A 499 11.92 -22.73 -0.58
C ASP A 499 13.31 -22.34 -1.13
N VAL A 500 13.61 -22.77 -2.35
CA VAL A 500 14.81 -22.38 -3.11
C VAL A 500 14.39 -21.48 -4.25
N LEU A 501 14.91 -20.24 -4.25
CA LEU A 501 14.63 -19.26 -5.30
C LEU A 501 15.41 -19.65 -6.58
N PRO A 502 14.73 -19.76 -7.74
CA PRO A 502 15.41 -19.92 -9.02
C PRO A 502 16.34 -18.73 -9.27
N LEU A 503 17.56 -18.99 -9.74
CA LEU A 503 18.55 -17.94 -9.99
C LEU A 503 18.80 -17.81 -11.50
N PRO A 504 18.95 -16.57 -12.03
CA PRO A 504 19.37 -16.36 -13.40
C PRO A 504 20.77 -16.95 -13.65
N SER A 505 20.95 -17.57 -14.82
CA SER A 505 22.25 -18.12 -15.25
C SER A 505 23.24 -17.04 -15.69
N ARG A 506 22.73 -15.87 -16.08
CA ARG A 506 23.48 -14.64 -16.43
C ARG A 506 22.62 -13.42 -16.11
N PRO A 507 23.20 -12.22 -15.88
CA PRO A 507 22.41 -11.00 -15.73
C PRO A 507 21.45 -10.79 -16.90
N GLU A 508 20.18 -10.53 -16.59
CA GLU A 508 19.11 -10.18 -17.54
C GLU A 508 18.75 -8.71 -17.31
N ARG A 509 18.94 -7.86 -18.33
CA ARG A 509 18.75 -6.41 -18.23
C ARG A 509 17.71 -5.94 -19.23
N HIS A 510 16.78 -5.11 -18.75
CA HIS A 510 15.74 -4.45 -19.55
C HIS A 510 15.91 -2.94 -19.44
N VAL A 511 15.92 -2.27 -20.58
CA VAL A 511 16.10 -0.81 -20.70
C VAL A 511 14.98 -0.21 -21.53
N THR A 512 14.64 1.05 -21.28
CA THR A 512 13.64 1.77 -22.06
C THR A 512 13.90 3.28 -22.08
N ASP A 513 13.48 3.98 -23.13
CA ASP A 513 13.47 5.45 -23.19
C ASP A 513 12.09 6.02 -22.80
N ALA A 514 11.10 5.16 -22.60
CA ALA A 514 9.74 5.49 -22.17
C ALA A 514 9.69 5.79 -20.67
N ALA A 515 10.24 6.94 -20.27
CA ALA A 515 10.42 7.30 -18.87
C ALA A 515 9.12 7.52 -18.09
N GLN A 516 8.04 7.97 -18.73
CA GLN A 516 6.77 8.24 -18.07
C GLN A 516 5.79 7.06 -18.23
N ARG A 517 5.31 6.50 -17.11
CA ARG A 517 4.28 5.45 -17.10
C ARG A 517 3.10 5.92 -16.27
N TYR A 518 2.12 6.49 -16.99
CA TYR A 518 0.95 7.11 -16.43
C TYR A 518 -0.13 6.10 -16.05
N TYR A 519 -0.87 6.37 -14.99
CA TYR A 519 -2.04 5.56 -14.62
C TYR A 519 -3.18 6.41 -14.05
N LEU A 520 -4.39 6.00 -14.44
CA LEU A 520 -5.74 6.39 -14.00
C LEU A 520 -6.38 7.52 -14.82
N ASN A 521 -7.66 7.33 -15.11
CA ASN A 521 -8.56 8.37 -15.58
C ASN A 521 -9.20 9.05 -14.36
N TYR A 522 -9.71 10.28 -14.50
CA TYR A 522 -10.62 10.85 -13.50
C TYR A 522 -11.77 9.88 -13.21
N CYS A 523 -12.35 9.28 -14.25
CA CYS A 523 -13.44 8.31 -14.14
C CYS A 523 -13.11 7.10 -13.24
N THR A 524 -11.84 6.67 -13.17
CA THR A 524 -11.45 5.52 -12.32
C THR A 524 -11.73 5.79 -10.85
N HIS A 525 -11.55 7.05 -10.43
CA HIS A 525 -11.80 7.49 -9.06
C HIS A 525 -13.29 7.47 -8.69
N SER A 526 -14.18 7.36 -9.67
CA SER A 526 -15.61 7.18 -9.47
C SER A 526 -16.02 5.70 -9.65
N TYR A 527 -15.72 5.08 -10.80
CA TYR A 527 -16.24 3.76 -11.13
C TYR A 527 -15.56 2.59 -10.42
N SER A 528 -14.39 2.82 -9.83
CA SER A 528 -13.64 1.79 -9.09
C SER A 528 -13.24 2.24 -7.69
N MET A 529 -12.76 3.47 -7.52
CA MET A 529 -12.05 3.87 -6.30
C MET A 529 -12.86 4.75 -5.33
N ALA A 530 -14.12 5.08 -5.67
CA ALA A 530 -14.96 6.02 -4.91
C ALA A 530 -15.05 5.66 -3.41
N PHE A 531 -15.02 4.36 -3.12
CA PHE A 531 -15.22 3.82 -1.77
C PHE A 531 -13.99 3.10 -1.21
N TRP A 532 -12.80 3.38 -1.73
CA TRP A 532 -11.57 2.78 -1.19
C TRP A 532 -11.13 3.45 0.11
N ASP A 533 -10.73 2.59 1.05
CA ASP A 533 -9.96 2.96 2.24
C ASP A 533 -8.45 2.87 1.98
N TRP A 534 -7.66 3.14 3.02
CA TRP A 534 -6.20 3.08 2.95
C TRP A 534 -5.67 1.69 2.59
N GLU A 535 -6.28 0.61 3.10
CA GLU A 535 -5.79 -0.75 2.87
C GLU A 535 -5.93 -1.14 1.40
N ARG A 536 -7.06 -0.78 0.76
CA ARG A 536 -7.24 -0.99 -0.68
C ARG A 536 -6.32 -0.09 -1.50
N TRP A 537 -6.11 1.17 -1.12
CA TRP A 537 -5.17 2.08 -1.79
C TRP A 537 -3.72 1.60 -1.72
N GLN A 538 -3.27 1.10 -0.56
CA GLN A 538 -1.91 0.58 -0.41
C GLN A 538 -1.65 -0.61 -1.34
N LYS A 539 -2.63 -1.52 -1.49
CA LYS A 539 -2.57 -2.63 -2.45
C LYS A 539 -2.47 -2.14 -3.90
N GLU A 540 -3.23 -1.10 -4.27
CA GLU A 540 -3.14 -0.53 -5.62
C GLU A 540 -1.77 0.10 -5.88
N ILE A 541 -1.22 0.85 -4.93
CA ILE A 541 0.10 1.48 -5.10
C ILE A 541 1.21 0.42 -5.22
N ASP A 542 1.09 -0.70 -4.50
CA ASP A 542 2.00 -1.83 -4.69
C ASP A 542 1.83 -2.47 -6.06
N TRP A 543 0.60 -2.65 -6.56
CA TRP A 543 0.33 -3.09 -7.93
C TRP A 543 0.94 -2.12 -8.96
N MET A 544 0.75 -0.81 -8.79
CA MET A 544 1.32 0.24 -9.63
C MET A 544 2.85 0.09 -9.73
N ALA A 545 3.54 -0.06 -8.60
CA ALA A 545 5.01 -0.21 -8.59
C ALA A 545 5.46 -1.48 -9.32
N LEU A 546 4.79 -2.62 -9.08
CA LEU A 546 5.08 -3.89 -9.75
C LEU A 546 4.87 -3.84 -11.27
N HIS A 547 4.00 -2.95 -11.76
CA HIS A 547 3.71 -2.75 -13.17
C HIS A 547 4.41 -1.52 -13.76
N GLY A 548 5.41 -0.98 -13.04
CA GLY A 548 6.26 0.09 -13.54
C GLY A 548 5.63 1.48 -13.54
N ILE A 549 4.43 1.66 -12.99
CA ILE A 549 3.76 2.97 -12.95
C ILE A 549 4.52 3.93 -12.05
N ASN A 550 4.92 5.08 -12.59
CA ASN A 550 5.61 6.14 -11.86
C ASN A 550 4.89 7.50 -11.91
N MET A 551 3.80 7.63 -12.67
CA MET A 551 3.07 8.89 -12.83
C MET A 551 1.54 8.70 -12.64
N PRO A 552 1.06 8.31 -11.44
CA PRO A 552 -0.36 8.06 -11.18
C PRO A 552 -1.15 9.35 -10.91
N LEU A 553 -2.40 9.44 -11.39
CA LEU A 553 -3.34 10.51 -11.05
C LEU A 553 -3.93 10.31 -9.65
N ALA A 554 -3.82 11.32 -8.79
CA ALA A 554 -4.28 11.30 -7.41
C ALA A 554 -5.21 12.50 -7.10
N ILE A 555 -6.52 12.26 -7.08
CA ILE A 555 -7.54 13.31 -6.90
C ILE A 555 -8.22 13.30 -5.52
N THR A 556 -7.92 12.31 -4.67
CA THR A 556 -8.46 12.22 -3.29
C THR A 556 -8.15 13.51 -2.53
N GLY A 557 -9.12 14.04 -1.79
CA GLY A 557 -8.95 15.28 -1.00
C GLY A 557 -9.12 16.58 -1.80
N THR A 558 -9.35 16.52 -3.12
CA THR A 558 -9.61 17.74 -3.93
C THR A 558 -10.95 18.41 -3.59
N ASP A 559 -11.89 17.63 -3.04
CA ASP A 559 -13.11 18.12 -2.41
C ASP A 559 -12.84 19.05 -1.22
N VAL A 560 -11.84 18.73 -0.38
CA VAL A 560 -11.37 19.59 0.71
C VAL A 560 -10.75 20.89 0.16
N VAL A 561 -9.94 20.78 -0.90
CA VAL A 561 -9.29 21.92 -1.56
C VAL A 561 -10.32 22.91 -2.08
N TRP A 562 -11.33 22.45 -2.81
CA TRP A 562 -12.39 23.30 -3.35
C TRP A 562 -13.27 23.89 -2.28
N ARG A 563 -13.67 23.09 -1.29
CA ARG A 563 -14.46 23.59 -0.16
C ARG A 563 -13.76 24.77 0.51
N ASN A 564 -12.48 24.62 0.86
CA ASN A 564 -11.70 25.69 1.47
C ASN A 564 -11.48 26.88 0.53
N THR A 565 -11.31 26.63 -0.77
CA THR A 565 -11.22 27.68 -1.79
C THR A 565 -12.48 28.53 -1.80
N LEU A 566 -13.67 27.91 -1.84
CA LEU A 566 -14.96 28.62 -1.83
C LEU A 566 -15.19 29.42 -0.55
N LEU A 567 -14.83 28.85 0.61
CA LEU A 567 -14.88 29.58 1.89
C LEU A 567 -14.03 30.85 1.86
N ARG A 568 -12.84 30.79 1.27
CA ARG A 568 -11.95 31.96 1.11
C ARG A 568 -12.46 32.97 0.07
N LEU A 569 -13.35 32.55 -0.83
CA LEU A 569 -14.03 33.43 -1.79
C LEU A 569 -15.31 34.07 -1.22
N GLY A 570 -15.75 33.68 -0.02
CA GLY A 570 -16.89 34.27 0.67
C GLY A 570 -18.19 33.48 0.57
N TYR A 571 -18.13 32.25 0.06
CA TYR A 571 -19.24 31.29 0.21
C TYR A 571 -19.30 30.80 1.66
N SER A 572 -20.51 30.58 2.15
CA SER A 572 -20.75 29.86 3.39
C SER A 572 -20.41 28.39 3.23
N LYS A 573 -20.21 27.70 4.36
CA LYS A 573 -19.99 26.26 4.40
C LYS A 573 -21.10 25.48 3.70
N LYS A 574 -22.36 25.89 3.88
CA LYS A 574 -23.51 25.26 3.25
C LYS A 574 -23.45 25.37 1.72
N GLU A 575 -23.19 26.57 1.19
CA GLU A 575 -23.09 26.78 -0.25
C GLU A 575 -21.90 26.00 -0.85
N ALA A 576 -20.76 25.94 -0.15
CA ALA A 576 -19.61 25.16 -0.59
C ALA A 576 -19.91 23.64 -0.61
N ASP A 577 -20.61 23.13 0.40
CA ASP A 577 -20.99 21.72 0.50
C ASP A 577 -22.08 21.35 -0.54
N GLU A 578 -22.90 22.31 -0.98
CA GLU A 578 -23.87 22.15 -2.07
C GLU A 578 -23.21 22.14 -3.46
N PHE A 579 -22.02 22.74 -3.60
CA PHE A 579 -21.25 22.71 -4.85
C PHE A 579 -20.46 21.41 -5.05
N VAL A 580 -19.85 20.91 -3.98
CA VAL A 580 -19.00 19.70 -4.04
C VAL A 580 -19.87 18.46 -4.24
N ALA A 581 -19.51 17.63 -5.23
CA ALA A 581 -20.24 16.40 -5.51
C ALA A 581 -20.11 15.34 -4.40
N GLY A 582 -20.97 14.32 -4.45
CA GLY A 582 -20.86 13.14 -3.58
C GLY A 582 -19.69 12.24 -3.94
N PRO A 583 -19.41 11.20 -3.12
CA PRO A 583 -18.25 10.33 -3.27
C PRO A 583 -18.14 9.64 -4.65
N ALA A 584 -19.27 9.20 -5.21
CA ALA A 584 -19.31 8.46 -6.46
C ALA A 584 -19.15 9.35 -7.71
N PHE A 585 -19.24 10.68 -7.58
CA PHE A 585 -19.37 11.60 -8.73
C PHE A 585 -18.24 12.64 -8.83
N GLN A 586 -17.17 12.47 -8.05
CA GLN A 586 -16.01 13.37 -8.03
C GLN A 586 -15.37 13.54 -9.43
N ALA A 587 -15.32 12.47 -10.24
CA ALA A 587 -14.72 12.51 -11.57
C ALA A 587 -15.35 13.58 -12.47
N TRP A 588 -16.68 13.54 -12.64
CA TRP A 588 -17.40 14.47 -13.50
C TRP A 588 -17.45 15.88 -12.93
N TRP A 589 -17.47 16.02 -11.61
CA TRP A 589 -17.36 17.33 -10.96
C TRP A 589 -16.02 17.99 -11.26
N LEU A 590 -14.90 17.28 -11.09
CA LEU A 590 -13.56 17.83 -11.37
C LEU A 590 -13.30 18.04 -12.87
N MET A 591 -14.01 17.32 -13.74
CA MET A 591 -14.04 17.58 -15.19
C MET A 591 -15.08 18.64 -15.59
N ASN A 592 -15.62 19.40 -14.63
CA ASN A 592 -16.53 20.52 -14.83
C ASN A 592 -17.87 20.16 -15.50
N ASN A 593 -18.40 18.96 -15.27
CA ASN A 593 -19.62 18.45 -15.92
C ASN A 593 -20.87 18.51 -15.03
N LEU A 594 -20.72 18.44 -13.71
CA LEU A 594 -21.83 18.56 -12.75
C LEU A 594 -21.36 19.25 -11.48
N GLU A 595 -22.30 19.73 -10.67
CA GLU A 595 -22.06 20.20 -9.30
C GLU A 595 -23.07 19.57 -8.33
N GLY A 596 -22.65 19.38 -7.08
CA GLY A 596 -23.49 18.94 -5.94
C GLY A 596 -24.04 17.52 -5.95
N TRP A 597 -24.14 16.85 -7.11
CA TRP A 597 -24.83 15.57 -7.23
C TRP A 597 -24.23 14.47 -6.33
N GLY A 598 -25.09 13.81 -5.54
CA GLY A 598 -24.72 12.79 -4.57
C GLY A 598 -24.25 13.31 -3.20
N GLY A 599 -24.02 14.62 -3.08
CA GLY A 599 -23.71 15.30 -1.82
C GLY A 599 -24.97 15.72 -1.04
N PRO A 600 -24.83 16.58 -0.01
CA PRO A 600 -23.57 17.11 0.51
C PRO A 600 -22.76 16.05 1.30
N ASN A 601 -21.46 16.28 1.44
CA ASN A 601 -20.58 15.44 2.26
C ASN A 601 -20.51 15.94 3.71
N SER A 602 -20.15 15.06 4.64
CA SER A 602 -20.00 15.40 6.07
C SER A 602 -18.62 15.97 6.39
N GLU A 603 -18.46 16.60 7.57
CA GLU A 603 -17.11 16.99 8.06
C GLU A 603 -16.15 15.81 8.11
N LYS A 604 -16.65 14.66 8.60
CA LYS A 604 -15.81 13.48 8.78
C LYS A 604 -15.31 12.96 7.44
N TRP A 605 -16.12 13.05 6.38
CA TRP A 605 -15.67 12.74 5.03
C TRP A 605 -14.49 13.63 4.61
N TYR A 606 -14.60 14.96 4.75
CA TYR A 606 -13.52 15.87 4.39
C TYR A 606 -12.23 15.63 5.20
N GLU A 607 -12.34 15.39 6.51
CA GLU A 607 -11.21 15.01 7.37
C GLU A 607 -10.55 13.71 6.88
N ASP A 608 -11.35 12.68 6.60
CA ASP A 608 -10.87 11.37 6.14
C ASP A 608 -10.22 11.43 4.75
N ARG A 609 -10.73 12.27 3.85
CA ARG A 609 -10.15 12.46 2.51
C ARG A 609 -8.80 13.17 2.57
N ALA A 610 -8.64 14.16 3.45
CA ALA A 610 -7.35 14.80 3.68
C ALA A 610 -6.31 13.82 4.25
N GLU A 611 -6.68 13.02 5.27
CA GLU A 611 -5.78 12.01 5.84
C GLU A 611 -5.42 10.93 4.81
N LEU A 612 -6.41 10.45 4.05
CA LEU A 612 -6.19 9.42 3.03
C LEU A 612 -5.24 9.93 1.93
N GLN A 613 -5.39 11.18 1.49
CA GLN A 613 -4.53 11.77 0.47
C GLN A 613 -3.07 11.86 0.95
N ASP A 614 -2.83 12.28 2.20
CA ASP A 614 -1.47 12.29 2.77
C ASP A 614 -0.82 10.89 2.75
N LYS A 615 -1.58 9.86 3.11
CA LYS A 615 -1.11 8.46 3.08
C LYS A 615 -0.80 7.99 1.66
N ILE A 616 -1.69 8.28 0.69
CA ILE A 616 -1.51 7.94 -0.74
C ILE A 616 -0.22 8.58 -1.27
N LEU A 617 -0.08 9.90 -1.13
CA LEU A 617 1.04 10.63 -1.70
C LEU A 617 2.37 10.29 -1.00
N THR A 618 2.35 10.06 0.31
CA THR A 618 3.53 9.59 1.04
C THR A 618 4.01 8.26 0.48
N ARG A 619 3.12 7.29 0.28
CA ARG A 619 3.50 5.97 -0.23
C ARG A 619 3.93 5.97 -1.69
N MET A 620 3.28 6.78 -2.54
CA MET A 620 3.70 6.99 -3.93
C MET A 620 5.12 7.56 -4.00
N ARG A 621 5.41 8.62 -3.24
CA ARG A 621 6.75 9.25 -3.18
C ARG A 621 7.81 8.32 -2.59
N GLU A 622 7.45 7.53 -1.57
CA GLU A 622 8.34 6.50 -1.00
C GLU A 622 8.80 5.49 -2.05
N LEU A 623 7.96 5.16 -3.04
CA LEU A 623 8.30 4.26 -4.15
C LEU A 623 8.95 4.97 -5.35
N GLY A 624 9.15 6.29 -5.29
CA GLY A 624 9.72 7.08 -6.38
C GLY A 624 8.73 7.44 -7.49
N MET A 625 7.42 7.43 -7.20
CA MET A 625 6.40 7.92 -8.12
C MET A 625 6.25 9.45 -8.01
N GLU A 626 5.98 10.11 -9.14
CA GLU A 626 5.62 11.52 -9.25
C GLU A 626 4.10 11.65 -9.51
N PRO A 627 3.26 11.80 -8.46
CA PRO A 627 1.82 11.85 -8.63
C PRO A 627 1.35 13.08 -9.43
N VAL A 628 0.31 12.90 -10.23
CA VAL A 628 -0.38 13.96 -10.96
C VAL A 628 -1.55 14.46 -10.11
N LEU A 629 -1.53 15.75 -9.73
CA LEU A 629 -2.60 16.37 -8.94
C LEU A 629 -3.55 17.17 -9.83
N PRO A 630 -4.82 17.39 -9.44
CA PRO A 630 -5.70 18.31 -10.17
C PRO A 630 -5.18 19.74 -10.09
N GLY A 631 -5.09 20.44 -11.21
CA GLY A 631 -4.77 21.88 -11.21
C GLY A 631 -6.01 22.74 -11.47
N TYR A 632 -5.81 24.06 -11.54
CA TYR A 632 -6.89 25.01 -11.74
C TYR A 632 -6.94 25.52 -13.18
N SER A 633 -8.10 25.39 -13.83
CA SER A 633 -8.34 25.86 -15.21
C SER A 633 -9.54 26.78 -15.36
N GLY A 634 -9.98 27.42 -14.27
CA GLY A 634 -11.05 28.42 -14.29
C GLY A 634 -12.42 27.95 -13.81
N MET A 635 -12.57 26.72 -13.29
CA MET A 635 -13.85 26.28 -12.72
C MET A 635 -14.28 27.22 -11.58
N VAL A 636 -15.55 27.59 -11.55
CA VAL A 636 -16.23 28.29 -10.44
C VAL A 636 -17.70 27.83 -10.39
N PRO A 637 -18.41 27.96 -9.25
CA PRO A 637 -19.82 27.58 -9.15
C PRO A 637 -20.70 28.25 -10.21
N HIS A 638 -21.85 27.64 -10.55
CA HIS A 638 -22.74 28.18 -11.58
C HIS A 638 -23.24 29.61 -11.30
N ASP A 639 -23.31 29.98 -10.02
CA ASP A 639 -23.83 31.26 -9.52
C ASP A 639 -22.74 32.34 -9.35
N ALA A 640 -21.48 32.06 -9.68
CA ALA A 640 -20.34 32.95 -9.37
C ALA A 640 -20.46 34.35 -10.00
N GLU A 641 -21.07 34.48 -11.17
CA GLU A 641 -21.34 35.79 -11.79
C GLU A 641 -22.31 36.62 -10.94
N GLU A 642 -23.42 36.02 -10.51
CA GLU A 642 -24.44 36.69 -9.71
C GLU A 642 -23.96 36.95 -8.28
N ARG A 643 -23.24 35.97 -7.71
CA ARG A 643 -22.79 35.98 -6.32
C ARG A 643 -21.56 36.85 -6.09
N LEU A 644 -20.61 36.85 -7.03
CA LEU A 644 -19.28 37.45 -6.89
C LEU A 644 -18.94 38.48 -7.98
N GLY A 645 -19.80 38.71 -8.96
CA GLY A 645 -19.57 39.70 -10.03
C GLY A 645 -18.46 39.32 -11.01
N MET A 646 -18.24 38.03 -11.22
CA MET A 646 -17.19 37.48 -12.09
C MET A 646 -17.63 37.39 -13.56
N ASP A 647 -16.70 37.63 -14.49
CA ASP A 647 -16.93 37.42 -15.93
C ASP A 647 -16.71 35.95 -16.31
N VAL A 648 -17.81 35.23 -16.51
CA VAL A 648 -17.82 33.78 -16.74
C VAL A 648 -18.31 33.40 -18.14
N SER A 649 -18.02 32.18 -18.55
CA SER A 649 -18.53 31.52 -19.75
C SER A 649 -18.96 30.09 -19.44
N GLY A 650 -19.53 29.39 -20.43
CA GLY A 650 -19.81 27.96 -20.33
C GLY A 650 -21.00 27.58 -19.43
N LYS A 651 -21.89 28.51 -19.10
CA LYS A 651 -23.20 28.21 -18.49
C LYS A 651 -23.93 27.16 -19.33
N GLY A 652 -24.45 26.11 -18.71
CA GLY A 652 -25.19 25.09 -19.45
C GLY A 652 -25.52 23.84 -18.65
N ILE A 653 -26.12 22.89 -19.36
CA ILE A 653 -26.50 21.57 -18.85
C ILE A 653 -25.64 20.51 -19.53
N TRP A 654 -25.10 19.57 -18.74
CA TRP A 654 -24.48 18.36 -19.25
C TRP A 654 -25.36 17.17 -18.85
N ASN A 655 -25.93 16.47 -19.84
CA ASN A 655 -26.76 15.29 -19.63
C ASN A 655 -27.77 15.42 -18.46
N GLY A 656 -28.46 16.56 -18.34
CA GLY A 656 -29.45 16.81 -17.29
C GLY A 656 -28.93 17.43 -15.99
N PHE A 657 -27.62 17.66 -15.84
CA PHE A 657 -27.00 18.32 -14.69
C PHE A 657 -26.55 19.74 -15.00
N VAL A 658 -26.67 20.62 -14.00
CA VAL A 658 -26.08 21.96 -14.04
C VAL A 658 -24.56 21.83 -14.05
N ARG A 659 -23.90 22.50 -15.00
CA ARG A 659 -22.43 22.59 -15.02
C ARG A 659 -21.96 23.76 -14.14
N PRO A 660 -20.82 23.62 -13.46
CA PRO A 660 -20.10 24.80 -13.01
C PRO A 660 -19.67 25.66 -14.21
N THR A 661 -19.46 26.95 -13.97
CA THR A 661 -19.06 27.90 -15.01
C THR A 661 -17.54 28.02 -15.12
N PHE A 662 -17.08 28.55 -16.25
CA PHE A 662 -15.67 28.85 -16.47
C PHE A 662 -15.43 30.35 -16.28
N LEU A 663 -14.59 30.71 -15.33
CA LEU A 663 -14.04 32.06 -15.22
C LEU A 663 -13.17 32.33 -16.45
N LYS A 664 -13.48 33.42 -17.18
CA LYS A 664 -12.66 33.81 -18.32
C LYS A 664 -11.26 34.19 -17.85
N SER A 665 -10.24 33.82 -18.61
CA SER A 665 -8.83 34.12 -18.31
C SER A 665 -8.49 35.63 -18.30
N THR A 666 -9.37 36.43 -18.94
CA THR A 666 -9.35 37.90 -18.95
C THR A 666 -9.91 38.52 -17.67
N ASP A 667 -10.66 37.78 -16.85
CA ASP A 667 -11.18 38.30 -15.59
C ASP A 667 -10.02 38.58 -14.60
N PRO A 668 -10.00 39.75 -13.93
CA PRO A 668 -8.93 40.10 -13.01
C PRO A 668 -8.81 39.16 -11.79
N GLN A 669 -9.86 38.42 -11.43
CA GLN A 669 -9.87 37.46 -10.32
C GLN A 669 -9.20 36.12 -10.66
N PHE A 670 -8.96 35.79 -11.95
CA PHE A 670 -8.46 34.46 -12.34
C PHE A 670 -7.18 34.07 -11.58
N ASN A 671 -6.20 34.96 -11.54
CA ASN A 671 -4.94 34.70 -10.83
C ASN A 671 -5.16 34.57 -9.33
N LYS A 672 -6.02 35.40 -8.74
CA LYS A 672 -6.32 35.36 -7.30
C LYS A 672 -6.95 34.02 -6.91
N ILE A 673 -7.92 33.52 -7.68
CA ILE A 673 -8.56 32.23 -7.39
C ILE A 673 -7.59 31.07 -7.60
N ALA A 674 -6.82 31.09 -8.69
CA ALA A 674 -5.79 30.09 -8.92
C ALA A 674 -4.76 30.04 -7.78
N ASP A 675 -4.30 31.20 -7.31
CA ASP A 675 -3.34 31.29 -6.20
C ASP A 675 -3.96 30.77 -4.88
N ILE A 676 -5.24 31.03 -4.62
CA ILE A 676 -5.98 30.45 -3.48
C ILE A 676 -6.06 28.93 -3.61
N TYR A 677 -6.47 28.43 -4.79
CA TYR A 677 -6.63 27.00 -5.06
C TYR A 677 -5.31 26.25 -4.85
N TYR A 678 -4.21 26.75 -5.44
CA TYR A 678 -2.90 26.11 -5.30
C TYR A 678 -2.34 26.20 -3.87
N ASP A 679 -2.67 27.25 -3.11
CA ASP A 679 -2.33 27.32 -1.68
C ASP A 679 -3.09 26.26 -0.86
N GLU A 680 -4.39 26.06 -1.12
CA GLU A 680 -5.17 24.98 -0.48
C GLU A 680 -4.71 23.59 -0.92
N LEU A 681 -4.42 23.39 -2.20
CA LEU A 681 -3.87 22.14 -2.73
C LEU A 681 -2.54 21.81 -2.06
N ARG A 682 -1.66 22.80 -1.88
CA ARG A 682 -0.38 22.62 -1.19
C ARG A 682 -0.56 22.21 0.28
N LYS A 683 -1.56 22.74 0.98
CA LYS A 683 -1.86 22.36 2.37
C LYS A 683 -2.32 20.91 2.48
N VAL A 684 -3.12 20.44 1.53
CA VAL A 684 -3.69 19.07 1.55
C VAL A 684 -2.72 18.03 0.97
N SER A 685 -2.04 18.36 -0.13
CA SER A 685 -1.29 17.40 -0.95
C SER A 685 0.22 17.67 -1.04
N GLY A 686 0.69 18.81 -0.51
CA GLY A 686 2.05 19.28 -0.74
C GLY A 686 2.26 19.76 -2.19
N VAL A 687 3.52 19.90 -2.60
CA VAL A 687 3.88 20.33 -3.96
C VAL A 687 3.95 19.12 -4.89
N ALA A 688 3.45 19.28 -6.11
CA ALA A 688 3.62 18.32 -7.21
C ALA A 688 4.28 18.98 -8.42
N LYS A 689 4.87 18.14 -9.27
CA LYS A 689 5.40 18.52 -10.57
C LYS A 689 4.31 18.48 -11.64
N TYR A 690 3.49 17.45 -11.66
CA TYR A 690 2.46 17.27 -12.69
C TYR A 690 1.09 17.73 -12.19
N TYR A 691 0.41 18.51 -13.03
CA TYR A 691 -0.97 18.93 -12.78
C TYR A 691 -1.86 18.58 -13.96
N SER A 692 -2.97 17.90 -13.70
CA SER A 692 -3.95 17.54 -14.73
C SER A 692 -5.08 18.56 -14.78
N MET A 693 -5.34 19.11 -15.98
CA MET A 693 -6.46 20.00 -16.25
C MET A 693 -6.95 19.84 -17.68
N ASP A 694 -8.28 19.79 -17.85
CA ASP A 694 -8.93 19.60 -19.15
C ASP A 694 -10.04 20.65 -19.37
N PRO A 695 -9.70 21.94 -19.59
CA PRO A 695 -10.70 22.95 -19.87
C PRO A 695 -11.47 22.59 -21.16
N PHE A 696 -12.80 22.80 -21.16
CA PHE A 696 -13.69 22.46 -22.28
C PHE A 696 -13.76 20.95 -22.61
N HIS A 697 -13.58 20.08 -21.62
CA HIS A 697 -13.77 18.63 -21.76
C HIS A 697 -15.24 18.27 -22.10
N GLU A 698 -15.43 17.46 -23.15
CA GLU A 698 -16.73 16.96 -23.65
C GLU A 698 -17.86 18.01 -23.74
N GLY A 699 -17.50 19.26 -24.06
CA GLY A 699 -18.45 20.35 -24.21
C GLY A 699 -17.91 21.67 -23.66
N GLY A 700 -18.80 22.45 -23.06
CA GLY A 700 -18.55 23.85 -22.69
C GLY A 700 -18.65 24.79 -23.89
N SER A 701 -18.78 26.09 -23.62
CA SER A 701 -18.76 27.12 -24.65
C SER A 701 -17.38 27.75 -24.72
N ILE A 702 -16.83 27.83 -25.94
CA ILE A 702 -15.64 28.63 -26.25
C ILE A 702 -15.99 30.06 -26.69
N GLU A 703 -17.28 30.39 -26.68
CA GLU A 703 -17.76 31.72 -27.09
C GLU A 703 -17.16 32.79 -26.19
N GLY A 704 -16.50 33.77 -26.82
CA GLY A 704 -15.81 34.84 -26.12
C GLY A 704 -14.51 34.43 -25.41
N VAL A 705 -13.97 33.21 -25.64
CA VAL A 705 -12.71 32.76 -25.04
C VAL A 705 -11.58 32.73 -26.07
N ASP A 706 -10.49 33.47 -25.80
CA ASP A 706 -9.22 33.29 -26.53
C ASP A 706 -8.47 32.08 -25.96
N LEU A 707 -8.48 30.97 -26.70
CA LEU A 707 -7.83 29.73 -26.27
C LEU A 707 -6.32 29.86 -26.07
N THR A 708 -5.64 30.71 -26.84
CA THR A 708 -4.18 30.89 -26.72
C THR A 708 -3.83 31.70 -25.49
N GLU A 709 -4.60 32.75 -25.20
CA GLU A 709 -4.45 33.50 -23.95
C GLU A 709 -4.81 32.64 -22.74
N ALA A 710 -5.94 31.91 -22.79
CA ALA A 710 -6.36 31.00 -21.73
C ALA A 710 -5.30 29.94 -21.42
N GLY A 711 -4.72 29.32 -22.45
CA GLY A 711 -3.61 28.38 -22.31
C GLY A 711 -2.41 28.97 -21.57
N LYS A 712 -1.94 30.15 -22.01
CA LYS A 712 -0.83 30.87 -21.35
C LYS A 712 -1.17 31.26 -19.91
N LYS A 713 -2.42 31.63 -19.63
CA LYS A 713 -2.86 32.01 -18.28
C LYS A 713 -2.87 30.82 -17.33
N ILE A 714 -3.39 29.67 -17.78
CA ILE A 714 -3.41 28.42 -17.02
C ILE A 714 -1.99 27.94 -16.74
N ALA A 715 -1.14 27.86 -17.77
CA ALA A 715 0.27 27.50 -17.62
C ALA A 715 1.04 28.47 -16.72
N GLY A 716 0.77 29.77 -16.84
CA GLY A 716 1.34 30.79 -15.96
C GLY A 716 0.93 30.62 -14.50
N ALA A 717 -0.33 30.27 -14.22
CA ALA A 717 -0.83 30.06 -12.87
C ALA A 717 -0.15 28.87 -12.17
N MET A 718 -0.07 27.72 -12.85
CA MET A 718 0.64 26.56 -12.30
C MET A 718 2.14 26.82 -12.11
N LYS A 719 2.78 27.54 -13.04
CA LYS A 719 4.22 27.89 -12.94
C LYS A 719 4.52 28.85 -11.77
N ARG A 720 3.58 29.72 -11.40
CA ARG A 720 3.68 30.53 -10.17
C ARG A 720 3.60 29.66 -8.91
N ALA A 721 2.78 28.61 -8.92
CA ALA A 721 2.65 27.69 -7.80
C ALA A 721 3.87 26.76 -7.66
N ASN A 722 4.43 26.31 -8.78
CA ASN A 722 5.69 25.56 -8.88
C ASN A 722 6.38 25.83 -10.24
N PRO A 723 7.60 26.41 -10.29
CA PRO A 723 8.32 26.66 -11.55
C PRO A 723 8.59 25.39 -12.39
N GLU A 724 8.67 24.22 -11.76
CA GLU A 724 8.86 22.92 -12.43
C GLU A 724 7.54 22.30 -12.92
N ALA A 725 6.41 22.99 -12.77
CA ALA A 725 5.11 22.42 -13.07
C ALA A 725 4.97 22.02 -14.55
N VAL A 726 4.39 20.86 -14.82
CA VAL A 726 4.09 20.31 -16.15
C VAL A 726 2.59 20.03 -16.25
N TRP A 727 1.97 20.51 -17.31
CA TRP A 727 0.54 20.35 -17.56
C TRP A 727 0.26 19.02 -18.26
N VAL A 728 -0.42 18.13 -17.57
CA VAL A 728 -0.94 16.88 -18.11
C VAL A 728 -2.32 17.13 -18.71
N ILE A 729 -2.50 16.88 -20.00
CA ILE A 729 -3.76 17.16 -20.71
C ILE A 729 -4.23 15.96 -21.53
N GLN A 730 -5.55 15.70 -21.53
CA GLN A 730 -6.13 14.55 -22.23
C GLN A 730 -6.32 14.84 -23.72
N GLY A 731 -5.68 14.03 -24.56
CA GLY A 731 -5.90 13.90 -25.99
C GLY A 731 -7.19 13.13 -26.31
N TRP A 732 -8.34 13.76 -26.14
CA TRP A 732 -9.66 13.17 -26.41
C TRP A 732 -10.49 14.02 -27.37
N ASN A 733 -10.84 13.44 -28.53
CA ASN A 733 -11.55 14.12 -29.61
C ASN A 733 -10.83 15.41 -30.04
N GLU A 734 -11.45 16.58 -29.93
CA GLU A 734 -10.84 17.86 -30.28
C GLU A 734 -9.91 18.43 -29.18
N ASN A 735 -9.93 17.87 -27.97
CA ASN A 735 -9.06 18.29 -26.88
C ASN A 735 -7.68 17.59 -26.93
N PRO A 736 -6.58 18.28 -26.62
CA PRO A 736 -6.48 19.73 -26.57
C PRO A 736 -6.53 20.35 -27.96
N ARG A 737 -7.22 21.48 -28.11
CA ARG A 737 -7.19 22.24 -29.36
C ARG A 737 -5.80 22.85 -29.53
N ALA A 738 -5.23 22.84 -30.73
CA ALA A 738 -3.87 23.33 -30.98
C ALA A 738 -3.59 24.74 -30.43
N LYS A 739 -4.60 25.63 -30.50
CA LYS A 739 -4.52 26.98 -29.95
C LYS A 739 -4.29 27.04 -28.45
N LEU A 740 -4.75 26.04 -27.69
CA LEU A 740 -4.68 26.01 -26.23
C LEU A 740 -3.25 25.80 -25.71
N TYR A 741 -2.45 25.03 -26.44
CA TYR A 741 -1.04 24.81 -26.11
C TYR A 741 -0.09 25.61 -27.01
N ALA A 742 -0.63 26.49 -27.86
CA ALA A 742 0.17 27.34 -28.73
C ALA A 742 1.02 28.31 -27.90
N GLY A 743 2.34 28.20 -28.04
CA GLY A 743 3.30 29.05 -27.34
C GLY A 743 3.62 28.61 -25.90
N ILE A 744 3.19 27.41 -25.48
CA ILE A 744 3.69 26.79 -24.25
C ILE A 744 4.97 26.00 -24.59
N PRO A 745 6.08 26.16 -23.83
CA PRO A 745 7.35 25.48 -24.12
C PRO A 745 7.24 23.95 -24.09
N LYS A 746 8.08 23.28 -24.89
CA LYS A 746 8.27 21.83 -24.78
C LYS A 746 8.76 21.47 -23.37
N GLY A 747 8.25 20.38 -22.81
CA GLY A 747 8.51 19.93 -21.44
C GLY A 747 7.59 20.53 -20.39
N ASP A 748 6.83 21.60 -20.72
CA ASP A 748 5.82 22.18 -19.83
C ASP A 748 4.43 21.57 -20.04
N ILE A 749 4.26 20.73 -21.07
CA ILE A 749 3.04 19.97 -21.37
C ILE A 749 3.40 18.52 -21.67
N VAL A 750 2.58 17.60 -21.17
CA VAL A 750 2.52 16.22 -21.65
C VAL A 750 1.09 15.85 -22.01
N VAL A 751 0.87 15.39 -23.25
CA VAL A 751 -0.45 14.98 -23.74
C VAL A 751 -0.65 13.48 -23.54
N LEU A 752 -1.75 13.11 -22.90
CA LEU A 752 -2.20 11.71 -22.82
C LEU A 752 -2.97 11.38 -24.10
N ASP A 753 -2.40 10.66 -25.07
CA ASP A 753 -3.15 10.23 -26.27
C ASP A 753 -4.16 9.15 -25.88
N LEU A 754 -5.30 9.59 -25.34
CA LEU A 754 -6.07 8.86 -24.33
C LEU A 754 -6.55 7.47 -24.78
N ALA A 755 -6.76 7.25 -26.07
CA ALA A 755 -7.28 6.00 -26.63
C ALA A 755 -6.48 5.57 -27.87
N SER A 756 -5.16 5.51 -27.76
CA SER A 756 -4.24 5.17 -28.85
C SER A 756 -4.55 3.79 -29.46
N GLU A 757 -5.11 2.86 -28.71
CA GLU A 757 -5.47 1.52 -29.18
C GLU A 757 -6.79 1.48 -29.99
N ILE A 758 -7.60 2.55 -29.91
CA ILE A 758 -8.90 2.66 -30.58
C ILE A 758 -8.83 3.63 -31.77
N LYS A 759 -8.32 4.84 -31.51
CA LYS A 759 -8.36 5.99 -32.43
C LYS A 759 -7.23 6.99 -32.11
N PRO A 760 -5.97 6.63 -32.37
CA PRO A 760 -4.82 7.45 -31.98
C PRO A 760 -4.85 8.84 -32.61
N GLN A 761 -4.33 9.83 -31.89
CA GLN A 761 -4.19 11.20 -32.40
C GLN A 761 -2.74 11.69 -32.44
N TRP A 762 -1.76 10.87 -32.07
CA TRP A 762 -0.33 11.21 -32.14
C TRP A 762 0.22 11.45 -33.56
N GLY A 763 -0.61 11.31 -34.60
CA GLY A 763 -0.24 11.56 -36.00
C GLY A 763 -0.15 10.32 -36.88
N ASP A 764 -0.77 9.22 -36.44
CA ASP A 764 -0.96 8.03 -37.28
C ASP A 764 -1.74 8.39 -38.57
N PRO A 765 -1.16 8.18 -39.78
CA PRO A 765 -1.87 8.42 -41.03
C PRO A 765 -3.09 7.51 -41.24
N ASP A 766 -3.12 6.34 -40.59
CA ASP A 766 -4.19 5.34 -40.72
C ASP A 766 -5.24 5.45 -39.60
N THR A 767 -5.22 6.54 -38.81
CA THR A 767 -6.12 6.69 -37.68
C THR A 767 -7.59 6.68 -38.10
N PRO A 768 -8.46 5.91 -37.40
CA PRO A 768 -9.90 5.98 -37.60
C PRO A 768 -10.55 7.15 -36.82
N SER A 769 -9.74 8.02 -36.19
CA SER A 769 -10.22 9.21 -35.49
C SER A 769 -10.96 10.16 -36.44
N LYS A 770 -12.06 10.74 -35.97
CA LYS A 770 -12.78 11.82 -36.69
C LYS A 770 -12.10 13.18 -36.56
N THR A 771 -11.12 13.28 -35.67
CA THR A 771 -10.32 14.48 -35.40
C THR A 771 -8.84 14.10 -35.49
N PRO A 772 -8.34 13.73 -36.69
CA PRO A 772 -6.94 13.35 -36.87
C PRO A 772 -6.01 14.56 -36.68
N ARG A 773 -4.76 14.31 -36.27
CA ARG A 773 -3.72 15.34 -36.14
C ARG A 773 -2.49 14.98 -36.98
N PRO A 774 -2.46 15.30 -38.28
CA PRO A 774 -1.36 14.89 -39.17
C PRO A 774 0.04 15.37 -38.75
N THR A 775 0.11 16.40 -37.91
CA THR A 775 1.34 16.98 -37.33
C THR A 775 1.64 16.47 -35.91
N GLY A 776 0.86 15.51 -35.40
CA GLY A 776 0.94 15.06 -34.01
C GLY A 776 0.53 16.17 -33.04
N TYR A 777 1.27 16.30 -31.94
CA TYR A 777 1.05 17.32 -30.90
C TYR A 777 2.01 18.53 -31.03
N ASP A 778 2.41 18.85 -32.27
CA ASP A 778 3.23 20.02 -32.60
C ASP A 778 4.56 20.10 -31.82
N GLY A 779 5.16 18.93 -31.54
CA GLY A 779 6.44 18.78 -30.83
C GLY A 779 6.34 18.73 -29.30
N GLN A 780 5.13 18.79 -28.74
CA GLN A 780 4.91 18.57 -27.30
C GLN A 780 5.10 17.10 -26.93
N ASP A 781 5.50 16.86 -25.68
CA ASP A 781 5.66 15.51 -25.15
C ASP A 781 4.28 14.82 -25.08
N TRP A 782 4.23 13.51 -25.33
CA TRP A 782 2.99 12.76 -25.27
C TRP A 782 3.19 11.29 -24.89
N LEU A 783 2.13 10.68 -24.35
CA LEU A 783 2.11 9.27 -23.93
C LEU A 783 1.15 8.47 -24.80
N TRP A 784 1.57 7.29 -25.25
CA TRP A 784 0.68 6.32 -25.89
C TRP A 784 -0.19 5.66 -24.81
N CYS A 785 -1.50 5.90 -24.83
CA CYS A 785 -2.39 5.41 -23.78
C CYS A 785 -3.34 4.32 -24.26
N MET A 786 -3.56 3.32 -23.41
CA MET A 786 -4.66 2.37 -23.55
C MET A 786 -5.81 2.82 -22.65
N LEU A 787 -6.99 3.02 -23.24
CA LEU A 787 -8.21 3.35 -22.51
C LEU A 787 -8.91 2.08 -22.03
N LEU A 788 -9.09 1.09 -22.92
CA LEU A 788 -9.69 -0.25 -22.69
C LEU A 788 -11.13 -0.28 -22.14
N ASN A 789 -11.39 0.35 -21.00
CA ASN A 789 -12.62 0.23 -20.25
C ASN A 789 -13.39 1.55 -20.19
N PHE A 790 -14.71 1.46 -20.34
CA PHE A 790 -15.68 2.55 -20.22
C PHE A 790 -16.73 2.16 -19.18
N GLY A 791 -17.11 3.09 -18.30
CA GLY A 791 -18.11 2.88 -17.25
C GLY A 791 -17.70 1.94 -16.12
N GLY A 792 -16.51 1.31 -16.17
CA GLY A 792 -16.18 0.13 -15.36
C GLY A 792 -16.92 -1.13 -15.81
N ASN A 793 -17.47 -1.13 -17.02
CA ASN A 793 -18.37 -2.19 -17.50
C ASN A 793 -17.65 -3.54 -17.56
N VAL A 794 -18.32 -4.58 -17.06
CA VAL A 794 -17.77 -5.94 -16.92
C VAL A 794 -17.96 -6.71 -18.22
N GLY A 795 -16.87 -7.27 -18.74
CA GLY A 795 -16.89 -8.17 -19.88
C GLY A 795 -15.49 -8.39 -20.46
N LEU A 796 -15.31 -9.51 -21.17
CA LEU A 796 -14.03 -9.78 -21.81
C LEU A 796 -13.87 -8.84 -23.02
N HIS A 797 -12.76 -8.13 -23.08
CA HIS A 797 -12.45 -7.23 -24.18
C HIS A 797 -10.97 -6.93 -24.30
N GLY A 798 -10.51 -6.76 -25.54
CA GLY A 798 -9.16 -6.37 -25.83
C GLY A 798 -8.94 -6.10 -27.32
N ARG A 799 -7.75 -5.60 -27.60
CA ARG A 799 -7.26 -5.30 -28.94
C ARG A 799 -5.79 -5.72 -29.04
N LEU A 800 -5.50 -6.98 -28.70
CA LEU A 800 -4.12 -7.47 -28.55
C LEU A 800 -3.21 -7.07 -29.72
N ASP A 801 -3.64 -7.28 -30.96
CA ASP A 801 -2.82 -6.90 -32.14
C ASP A 801 -2.66 -5.38 -32.27
N ASN A 802 -3.72 -4.60 -32.05
CA ASN A 802 -3.65 -3.13 -32.18
C ASN A 802 -2.83 -2.50 -31.04
N VAL A 803 -2.83 -3.09 -29.85
CA VAL A 803 -2.03 -2.63 -28.71
C VAL A 803 -0.56 -2.90 -28.98
N ILE A 804 -0.20 -4.14 -29.33
CA ILE A 804 1.18 -4.51 -29.65
C ILE A 804 1.66 -3.69 -30.85
N GLY A 805 0.99 -3.82 -32.00
CA GLY A 805 1.41 -3.16 -33.24
C GLY A 805 1.35 -1.64 -33.14
N GLY A 806 0.32 -1.09 -32.48
CA GLY A 806 0.15 0.35 -32.32
C GLY A 806 1.25 1.01 -31.49
N TYR A 807 1.73 0.35 -30.43
CA TYR A 807 2.86 0.85 -29.64
C TYR A 807 4.15 0.92 -30.48
N TYR A 808 4.54 -0.18 -31.12
CA TYR A 808 5.76 -0.20 -31.95
C TYR A 808 5.65 0.75 -33.15
N LYS A 809 4.47 0.84 -33.78
CA LYS A 809 4.20 1.82 -34.85
C LYS A 809 4.42 3.24 -34.38
N ALA A 810 3.94 3.59 -33.18
CA ALA A 810 4.05 4.93 -32.64
C ALA A 810 5.49 5.28 -32.25
N ARG A 811 6.18 4.36 -31.55
CA ARG A 811 7.60 4.46 -31.16
C ARG A 811 8.53 4.65 -32.37
N ASP A 812 8.31 3.87 -33.42
CA ASP A 812 9.18 3.86 -34.61
C ASP A 812 8.78 4.95 -35.64
N SER A 813 7.73 5.72 -35.36
CA SER A 813 7.29 6.82 -36.21
C SER A 813 8.15 8.08 -36.07
N ARG A 814 7.99 9.04 -36.99
CA ARG A 814 8.63 10.37 -36.89
C ARG A 814 8.23 11.17 -35.64
N PHE A 815 7.13 10.81 -34.99
CA PHE A 815 6.63 11.43 -33.76
C PHE A 815 7.07 10.67 -32.50
N GLY A 816 7.68 9.49 -32.64
CA GLY A 816 8.17 8.67 -31.54
C GLY A 816 9.25 9.35 -30.69
N LYS A 817 10.00 10.29 -31.25
CA LYS A 817 10.97 11.12 -30.51
C LYS A 817 10.34 12.04 -29.44
N ASP A 818 9.04 12.32 -29.58
CA ASP A 818 8.26 13.14 -28.64
C ASP A 818 7.32 12.24 -27.79
N MET A 819 7.36 10.91 -28.02
CA MET A 819 6.66 9.92 -27.20
C MET A 819 7.50 9.63 -25.95
N THR A 820 7.16 10.27 -24.83
CA THR A 820 7.93 10.16 -23.58
C THR A 820 7.54 8.96 -22.72
N GLY A 821 6.53 8.19 -23.15
CA GLY A 821 6.10 7.03 -22.39
C GLY A 821 4.76 6.41 -22.79
N ILE A 822 4.19 5.65 -21.85
CA ILE A 822 2.91 4.96 -22.00
C ILE A 822 1.93 5.35 -20.89
N GLY A 823 0.64 5.11 -21.10
CA GLY A 823 -0.38 5.33 -20.09
C GLY A 823 -1.47 4.26 -20.06
N LEU A 824 -2.00 4.02 -18.86
CA LEU A 824 -3.21 3.25 -18.61
C LEU A 824 -4.29 4.22 -18.16
N THR A 825 -5.31 4.44 -18.98
CA THR A 825 -6.34 5.49 -18.76
C THR A 825 -7.77 4.95 -18.63
N PRO A 826 -8.00 3.77 -18.01
CA PRO A 826 -9.32 3.16 -17.98
C PRO A 826 -10.34 3.95 -17.17
N GLU A 827 -11.59 4.00 -17.62
CA GLU A 827 -12.65 4.56 -16.78
C GLU A 827 -12.93 3.69 -15.56
N GLY A 828 -12.74 2.37 -15.64
CA GLY A 828 -12.79 1.47 -14.49
C GLY A 828 -11.83 0.28 -14.64
N ILE A 829 -11.28 -0.16 -13.51
CA ILE A 829 -10.24 -1.18 -13.40
C ILE A 829 -10.80 -2.48 -12.82
N GLU A 830 -9.92 -3.41 -12.39
CA GLU A 830 -10.31 -4.72 -11.85
C GLU A 830 -11.08 -5.60 -12.86
N ASN A 831 -10.71 -5.47 -14.14
CA ASN A 831 -11.23 -6.28 -15.25
C ASN A 831 -10.10 -6.56 -16.25
N ASN A 832 -10.25 -7.57 -17.12
CA ASN A 832 -9.32 -7.84 -18.23
C ASN A 832 -7.80 -7.72 -17.88
N PRO A 833 -7.30 -8.35 -16.78
CA PRO A 833 -5.92 -8.16 -16.32
C PRO A 833 -4.87 -8.44 -17.39
N VAL A 834 -5.17 -9.33 -18.34
CA VAL A 834 -4.33 -9.63 -19.52
C VAL A 834 -3.93 -8.38 -20.32
N MET A 835 -4.82 -7.40 -20.45
CA MET A 835 -4.54 -6.20 -21.25
C MET A 835 -3.64 -5.21 -20.51
N TYR A 836 -3.84 -5.06 -19.20
CA TYR A 836 -3.00 -4.22 -18.35
C TYR A 836 -1.59 -4.77 -18.22
N GLU A 837 -1.49 -6.10 -18.05
CA GLU A 837 -0.23 -6.81 -18.03
C GLU A 837 0.56 -6.57 -19.33
N LEU A 838 -0.11 -6.74 -20.48
CA LEU A 838 0.49 -6.54 -21.79
C LEU A 838 1.11 -5.15 -21.93
N VAL A 839 0.33 -4.10 -21.63
CA VAL A 839 0.81 -2.71 -21.78
C VAL A 839 1.99 -2.42 -20.87
N SER A 840 1.96 -2.91 -19.62
CA SER A 840 3.06 -2.71 -18.67
C SER A 840 4.38 -3.35 -19.12
N GLU A 841 4.33 -4.37 -20.00
CA GLU A 841 5.53 -5.05 -20.51
C GLU A 841 6.07 -4.48 -21.82
N LEU A 842 5.28 -3.74 -22.60
CA LEU A 842 5.68 -3.27 -23.94
C LEU A 842 6.98 -2.47 -23.91
N ILE A 843 7.15 -1.61 -22.90
CA ILE A 843 8.34 -0.76 -22.77
C ILE A 843 9.62 -1.52 -22.45
N TRP A 844 9.51 -2.71 -21.86
CA TRP A 844 10.64 -3.57 -21.46
C TRP A 844 11.03 -4.57 -22.55
N ARG A 845 10.32 -4.56 -23.68
CA ARG A 845 10.51 -5.46 -24.82
C ARG A 845 10.94 -4.61 -26.03
N PRO A 846 12.24 -4.55 -26.37
CA PRO A 846 12.71 -3.70 -27.47
C PRO A 846 12.21 -4.20 -28.84
N GLU A 847 12.03 -5.50 -28.99
CA GLU A 847 11.59 -6.14 -30.24
C GLU A 847 10.09 -6.45 -30.22
N GLN A 848 9.43 -6.18 -31.34
CA GLN A 848 8.03 -6.53 -31.54
C GLN A 848 7.83 -8.05 -31.48
N PHE A 849 6.76 -8.47 -30.79
CA PHE A 849 6.38 -9.87 -30.61
C PHE A 849 4.94 -10.12 -31.08
N THR A 850 4.53 -11.39 -31.16
CA THR A 850 3.15 -11.76 -31.50
C THR A 850 2.32 -12.03 -30.26
N LYS A 851 1.00 -11.79 -30.34
CA LYS A 851 0.08 -12.11 -29.23
C LYS A 851 0.12 -13.60 -28.88
N GLU A 852 0.32 -14.50 -29.84
CA GLU A 852 0.37 -15.94 -29.61
C GLU A 852 1.57 -16.34 -28.74
N ASN A 853 2.75 -15.76 -29.00
CA ASN A 853 3.96 -16.03 -28.22
C ASN A 853 3.84 -15.45 -26.81
N TRP A 854 3.30 -14.23 -26.69
CA TRP A 854 3.14 -13.58 -25.39
C TRP A 854 2.08 -14.27 -24.53
N LEU A 855 0.96 -14.70 -25.11
CA LEU A 855 -0.10 -15.41 -24.38
C LEU A 855 0.34 -16.78 -23.84
N GLU A 856 1.31 -17.46 -24.46
CA GLU A 856 1.91 -18.67 -23.89
C GLU A 856 2.61 -18.36 -22.57
N GLY A 857 3.48 -17.33 -22.56
CA GLY A 857 4.18 -16.86 -21.37
C GLY A 857 3.23 -16.36 -20.29
N TYR A 858 2.25 -15.54 -20.67
CA TYR A 858 1.20 -15.04 -19.78
C TYR A 858 0.42 -16.18 -19.11
N SER A 859 -0.06 -17.16 -19.88
CA SER A 859 -0.82 -18.28 -19.33
C SER A 859 0.01 -19.13 -18.37
N HIS A 860 1.32 -19.28 -18.62
CA HIS A 860 2.20 -20.01 -17.73
C HIS A 860 2.43 -19.26 -16.41
N ALA A 861 2.81 -17.98 -16.49
CA ALA A 861 3.05 -17.13 -15.31
C ALA A 861 1.78 -17.00 -14.45
N ARG A 862 0.62 -16.85 -15.09
CA ARG A 862 -0.67 -16.65 -14.41
C ARG A 862 -1.11 -17.82 -13.56
N TYR A 863 -0.83 -19.05 -14.03
CA TYR A 863 -1.31 -20.29 -13.39
C TYR A 863 -0.20 -21.10 -12.72
N GLY A 864 1.05 -20.64 -12.77
CA GLY A 864 2.23 -21.28 -12.20
C GLY A 864 2.63 -22.63 -12.79
N SER A 865 1.94 -23.08 -13.85
CA SER A 865 2.27 -24.31 -14.56
C SER A 865 1.76 -24.28 -16.00
N LYS A 866 2.49 -24.95 -16.90
CA LYS A 866 2.05 -25.10 -18.30
C LYS A 866 0.83 -26.02 -18.36
N ASN A 867 -0.22 -25.57 -19.04
CA ASN A 867 -1.42 -26.35 -19.26
C ASN A 867 -1.95 -26.14 -20.69
N ALA A 868 -1.88 -27.19 -21.51
CA ALA A 868 -2.27 -27.12 -22.93
C ALA A 868 -3.75 -26.74 -23.15
N ASN A 869 -4.64 -27.03 -22.18
CA ASN A 869 -6.05 -26.63 -22.29
C ASN A 869 -6.22 -25.13 -22.06
N ALA A 870 -5.60 -24.61 -21.00
CA ALA A 870 -5.64 -23.18 -20.68
C ALA A 870 -4.99 -22.34 -21.77
N GLU A 871 -3.80 -22.74 -22.25
CA GLU A 871 -3.08 -22.06 -23.32
C GLU A 871 -3.89 -22.01 -24.62
N LYS A 872 -4.48 -23.15 -25.03
CA LYS A 872 -5.33 -23.20 -26.22
C LYS A 872 -6.56 -22.31 -26.08
N ALA A 873 -7.19 -22.27 -24.91
CA ALA A 873 -8.33 -21.40 -24.67
C ALA A 873 -7.93 -19.91 -24.74
N TRP A 874 -6.79 -19.51 -24.16
CA TRP A 874 -6.28 -18.14 -24.29
C TRP A 874 -6.00 -17.76 -25.74
N LYS A 875 -5.41 -18.65 -26.54
CA LYS A 875 -5.23 -18.44 -27.99
C LYS A 875 -6.58 -18.28 -28.71
N MET A 876 -7.60 -19.06 -28.35
CA MET A 876 -8.95 -18.91 -28.92
C MET A 876 -9.61 -17.57 -28.54
N LEU A 877 -9.51 -17.15 -27.28
CA LEU A 877 -10.03 -15.85 -26.83
C LEU A 877 -9.26 -14.68 -27.48
N GLY A 878 -7.93 -14.82 -27.58
CA GLY A 878 -7.02 -13.88 -28.25
C GLY A 878 -7.20 -13.81 -29.76
N ALA A 879 -7.79 -14.81 -30.40
CA ALA A 879 -8.19 -14.76 -31.80
C ALA A 879 -9.60 -14.17 -32.02
N THR A 880 -10.36 -13.96 -30.94
CA THR A 880 -11.78 -13.56 -31.00
C THR A 880 -12.05 -12.32 -30.13
N ILE A 881 -12.63 -12.50 -28.95
CA ILE A 881 -13.19 -11.42 -28.13
C ILE A 881 -12.13 -10.42 -27.64
N TYR A 882 -10.89 -10.87 -27.41
CA TYR A 882 -9.75 -10.04 -27.01
C TYR A 882 -9.01 -9.37 -28.18
N ASN A 883 -9.52 -9.49 -29.41
CA ASN A 883 -8.86 -8.94 -30.58
C ASN A 883 -9.84 -8.19 -31.49
N CYS A 884 -10.49 -7.18 -30.93
CA CYS A 884 -11.37 -6.30 -31.68
C CYS A 884 -10.58 -5.63 -32.84
N PRO A 885 -10.97 -5.87 -34.12
CA PRO A 885 -10.21 -5.42 -35.28
C PRO A 885 -9.98 -3.90 -35.33
N TRP A 886 -8.89 -3.50 -35.99
CA TRP A 886 -8.61 -2.10 -36.34
C TRP A 886 -9.80 -1.45 -37.08
N GLY A 887 -10.05 -0.17 -36.79
CA GLY A 887 -11.16 0.60 -37.39
C GLY A 887 -12.52 0.43 -36.70
N ILE A 888 -12.71 -0.57 -35.83
CA ILE A 888 -13.93 -0.68 -35.02
C ILE A 888 -13.82 0.26 -33.80
N LEU A 889 -14.63 1.32 -33.75
CA LEU A 889 -14.63 2.35 -32.70
C LEU A 889 -15.45 1.97 -31.44
N GLN A 890 -15.61 0.68 -31.16
CA GLN A 890 -16.31 0.20 -29.97
C GLN A 890 -15.62 0.71 -28.70
N GLN A 891 -16.43 1.22 -27.77
CA GLN A 891 -16.01 1.75 -26.48
C GLN A 891 -16.15 0.68 -25.41
N GLY A 892 -15.05 -0.02 -25.15
CA GLY A 892 -14.97 -1.07 -24.15
C GLY A 892 -15.64 -2.38 -24.56
N THR A 893 -16.07 -3.14 -23.56
CA THR A 893 -16.55 -4.50 -23.77
C THR A 893 -17.78 -4.59 -24.63
N THR A 894 -17.96 -5.78 -25.18
CA THR A 894 -19.17 -6.17 -25.85
C THR A 894 -20.25 -6.44 -24.79
N GLU A 895 -21.11 -5.45 -24.55
CA GLU A 895 -22.05 -5.42 -23.42
C GLU A 895 -23.02 -6.62 -23.38
N SER A 896 -23.28 -7.12 -22.17
CA SER A 896 -24.14 -8.28 -21.92
C SER A 896 -25.60 -7.94 -22.18
N ILE A 897 -26.28 -8.78 -22.97
CA ILE A 897 -27.72 -8.61 -23.26
C ILE A 897 -28.57 -8.67 -22.00
N PHE A 898 -28.10 -9.35 -20.96
CA PHE A 898 -28.82 -9.43 -19.69
C PHE A 898 -28.94 -8.06 -19.01
N CYS A 899 -27.92 -7.21 -19.13
CA CYS A 899 -27.92 -5.88 -18.51
C CYS A 899 -28.73 -4.85 -19.31
N ALA A 900 -29.10 -5.15 -20.56
CA ALA A 900 -29.79 -4.21 -21.44
C ALA A 900 -31.22 -3.97 -20.97
N ARG A 901 -31.72 -2.74 -21.12
CA ARG A 901 -33.16 -2.50 -21.05
C ARG A 901 -33.87 -3.29 -22.16
N PRO A 902 -34.83 -4.17 -21.81
CA PRO A 902 -35.49 -5.03 -22.78
C PRO A 902 -36.21 -4.27 -23.88
N SER A 903 -36.04 -4.74 -25.11
CA SER A 903 -36.84 -4.30 -26.26
C SER A 903 -36.83 -5.37 -27.35
N GLU A 904 -37.56 -5.17 -28.44
CA GLU A 904 -37.50 -6.06 -29.61
C GLU A 904 -36.18 -5.93 -30.39
N LYS A 905 -35.37 -4.91 -30.12
CA LYS A 905 -34.12 -4.59 -30.84
C LYS A 905 -32.98 -4.24 -29.88
N ALA A 906 -32.97 -4.81 -28.68
CA ALA A 906 -31.90 -4.61 -27.72
C ALA A 906 -30.58 -5.10 -28.32
N TRP A 907 -29.56 -4.25 -28.28
CA TRP A 907 -28.24 -4.52 -28.86
C TRP A 907 -27.11 -3.99 -28.00
N LYS A 908 -27.31 -2.79 -27.44
CA LYS A 908 -26.43 -2.11 -26.50
C LYS A 908 -27.15 -1.91 -25.16
N VAL A 909 -26.37 -1.80 -24.10
CA VAL A 909 -26.83 -1.48 -22.75
C VAL A 909 -26.75 0.03 -22.56
N SER A 910 -25.55 0.60 -22.75
CA SER A 910 -25.32 2.04 -22.61
C SER A 910 -25.54 2.80 -23.93
N SER A 911 -25.70 4.12 -23.84
CA SER A 911 -25.96 4.98 -24.99
C SER A 911 -24.80 5.03 -26.00
N TRP A 912 -23.55 4.90 -25.55
CA TRP A 912 -22.36 5.19 -26.36
C TRP A 912 -21.43 4.01 -26.65
N SER A 913 -21.79 2.77 -26.29
CA SER A 913 -20.89 1.61 -26.47
C SER A 913 -20.37 1.37 -27.90
N ARG A 914 -21.10 1.84 -28.94
CA ARG A 914 -20.70 1.73 -30.37
C ARG A 914 -20.38 0.30 -30.83
N MET A 915 -20.96 -0.71 -30.16
CA MET A 915 -20.66 -2.11 -30.40
C MET A 915 -20.90 -2.56 -31.85
N LYS A 916 -20.02 -3.42 -32.34
CA LYS A 916 -20.10 -4.07 -33.66
C LYS A 916 -19.89 -5.58 -33.52
N PRO A 917 -20.54 -6.41 -34.37
CA PRO A 917 -20.23 -7.83 -34.41
C PRO A 917 -18.85 -8.05 -35.05
N TYR A 918 -17.90 -8.63 -34.31
CA TYR A 918 -16.56 -8.97 -34.80
C TYR A 918 -16.09 -10.37 -34.43
N TYR A 919 -16.89 -11.13 -33.67
CA TYR A 919 -16.65 -12.52 -33.32
C TYR A 919 -17.98 -13.28 -33.29
N LYS A 920 -17.93 -14.62 -33.31
CA LYS A 920 -19.13 -15.45 -33.15
C LYS A 920 -19.29 -15.82 -31.67
N PRO A 921 -20.49 -15.65 -31.08
CA PRO A 921 -20.77 -16.06 -29.69
C PRO A 921 -20.35 -17.51 -29.37
N GLN A 922 -20.48 -18.42 -30.35
CA GLN A 922 -20.10 -19.82 -30.22
C GLN A 922 -18.60 -20.03 -29.96
N ASP A 923 -17.74 -19.18 -30.50
CA ASP A 923 -16.29 -19.32 -30.36
C ASP A 923 -15.85 -19.07 -28.91
N VAL A 924 -16.50 -18.11 -28.24
CA VAL A 924 -16.27 -17.80 -26.81
C VAL A 924 -16.79 -18.92 -25.92
N ILE A 925 -17.97 -19.48 -26.21
CA ILE A 925 -18.51 -20.65 -25.48
C ILE A 925 -17.56 -21.85 -25.63
N ALA A 926 -17.03 -22.08 -26.84
CA ALA A 926 -16.06 -23.14 -27.09
C ALA A 926 -14.74 -22.91 -26.32
N ALA A 927 -14.25 -21.67 -26.28
CA ALA A 927 -13.06 -21.31 -25.51
C ALA A 927 -13.28 -21.52 -24.00
N ALA A 928 -14.45 -21.17 -23.47
CA ALA A 928 -14.80 -21.40 -22.07
C ALA A 928 -14.82 -22.89 -21.70
N LYS A 929 -15.47 -23.73 -22.53
CA LYS A 929 -15.43 -25.20 -22.36
C LYS A 929 -14.00 -25.74 -22.43
N LYS A 930 -13.16 -25.17 -23.30
CA LYS A 930 -11.75 -25.56 -23.39
C LYS A 930 -10.96 -25.15 -22.15
N PHE A 931 -11.20 -23.95 -21.61
CA PHE A 931 -10.55 -23.44 -20.41
C PHE A 931 -10.93 -24.25 -19.16
N ALA A 932 -12.20 -24.61 -19.03
CA ALA A 932 -12.72 -25.46 -17.98
C ALA A 932 -12.09 -26.86 -17.94
N ALA A 933 -11.62 -27.38 -19.09
CA ALA A 933 -10.91 -28.65 -19.14
C ALA A 933 -9.53 -28.61 -18.42
N ALA A 934 -9.05 -27.44 -18.00
CA ALA A 934 -7.87 -27.30 -17.15
C ALA A 934 -8.16 -27.42 -15.65
N ALA A 935 -9.44 -27.43 -15.23
CA ALA A 935 -9.84 -27.40 -13.83
C ALA A 935 -9.23 -28.51 -12.97
N PRO A 936 -9.08 -29.77 -13.44
CA PRO A 936 -8.45 -30.81 -12.63
C PRO A 936 -7.04 -30.47 -12.16
N ALA A 937 -6.28 -29.71 -12.96
CA ALA A 937 -4.91 -29.32 -12.66
C ALA A 937 -4.81 -27.94 -11.97
N LEU A 938 -5.70 -27.00 -12.31
CA LEU A 938 -5.55 -25.58 -11.94
C LEU A 938 -6.55 -25.08 -10.88
N LYS A 939 -7.51 -25.89 -10.42
CA LYS A 939 -8.56 -25.45 -9.47
C LYS A 939 -8.07 -24.88 -8.14
N GLY A 940 -6.81 -25.13 -7.76
CA GLY A 940 -6.18 -24.58 -6.55
C GLY A 940 -5.48 -23.23 -6.75
N ASN A 941 -5.37 -22.73 -7.98
CA ASN A 941 -4.78 -21.44 -8.29
C ASN A 941 -5.88 -20.36 -8.33
N GLU A 942 -5.72 -19.27 -7.56
CA GLU A 942 -6.77 -18.24 -7.46
C GLU A 942 -6.94 -17.40 -8.75
N ASN A 943 -5.89 -17.16 -9.51
CA ASN A 943 -6.01 -16.52 -10.83
C ASN A 943 -6.84 -17.40 -11.79
N TYR A 944 -6.63 -18.72 -11.77
CA TYR A 944 -7.45 -19.66 -12.54
C TYR A 944 -8.92 -19.64 -12.10
N ARG A 945 -9.18 -19.63 -10.79
CA ARG A 945 -10.54 -19.58 -10.24
C ARG A 945 -11.27 -18.29 -10.65
N TYR A 946 -10.58 -17.14 -10.61
CA TYR A 946 -11.11 -15.87 -11.11
C TYR A 946 -11.43 -15.94 -12.61
N ASP A 947 -10.45 -16.34 -13.44
CA ASP A 947 -10.61 -16.36 -14.90
C ASP A 947 -11.67 -17.37 -15.34
N LEU A 948 -11.78 -18.52 -14.66
CA LEU A 948 -12.80 -19.51 -14.96
C LEU A 948 -14.20 -18.94 -14.76
N VAL A 949 -14.42 -18.15 -13.70
CA VAL A 949 -15.69 -17.46 -13.45
C VAL A 949 -15.94 -16.41 -14.53
N ASP A 950 -14.98 -15.54 -14.82
CA ASP A 950 -15.17 -14.44 -15.81
C ASP A 950 -15.38 -14.97 -17.25
N ILE A 951 -14.62 -16.00 -17.64
CA ILE A 951 -14.76 -16.64 -18.96
C ILE A 951 -16.09 -17.40 -19.05
N THR A 952 -16.51 -18.08 -17.99
CA THR A 952 -17.82 -18.75 -17.95
C THR A 952 -18.95 -17.72 -17.97
N ARG A 953 -18.79 -16.59 -17.27
CA ARG A 953 -19.74 -15.47 -17.31
C ARG A 953 -19.94 -14.99 -18.73
N GLN A 954 -18.84 -14.73 -19.44
CA GLN A 954 -18.93 -14.32 -20.83
C GLN A 954 -19.64 -15.38 -21.69
N ALA A 955 -19.36 -16.66 -21.50
CA ALA A 955 -20.02 -17.74 -22.24
C ALA A 955 -21.55 -17.78 -21.99
N ILE A 956 -22.00 -17.56 -20.76
CA ILE A 956 -23.44 -17.48 -20.44
C ILE A 956 -24.05 -16.24 -21.10
N ALA A 957 -23.37 -15.09 -21.09
CA ALA A 957 -23.83 -13.88 -21.76
C ALA A 957 -23.94 -14.07 -23.29
N GLU A 958 -22.97 -14.77 -23.90
CA GLU A 958 -23.02 -15.14 -25.32
C GLU A 958 -24.16 -16.12 -25.64
N LYS A 959 -24.45 -17.08 -24.75
CA LYS A 959 -25.63 -17.94 -24.88
C LYS A 959 -26.92 -17.12 -24.79
N GLY A 960 -26.98 -16.15 -23.86
CA GLY A 960 -28.09 -15.22 -23.72
C GLY A 960 -28.39 -14.49 -25.02
N ARG A 961 -27.36 -14.04 -25.75
CA ARG A 961 -27.53 -13.37 -27.06
C ARG A 961 -28.09 -14.28 -28.14
N ILE A 962 -27.64 -15.53 -28.19
CA ILE A 962 -28.20 -16.53 -29.10
C ILE A 962 -29.69 -16.73 -28.79
N VAL A 963 -30.04 -16.96 -27.52
CA VAL A 963 -31.44 -17.16 -27.10
C VAL A 963 -32.30 -15.92 -27.35
N TYR A 964 -31.79 -14.73 -27.09
CA TYR A 964 -32.48 -13.48 -27.39
C TYR A 964 -32.74 -13.32 -28.90
N THR A 965 -31.78 -13.70 -29.75
CA THR A 965 -31.99 -13.71 -31.22
C THR A 965 -33.11 -14.68 -31.61
N GLU A 966 -33.23 -15.82 -30.93
CA GLU A 966 -34.35 -16.76 -31.14
C GLU A 966 -35.68 -16.18 -30.66
N MET A 967 -35.70 -15.47 -29.53
CA MET A 967 -36.89 -14.75 -29.05
C MET A 967 -37.35 -13.69 -30.07
N GLN A 968 -36.43 -12.90 -30.62
CA GLN A 968 -36.73 -11.90 -31.65
C GLN A 968 -37.33 -12.54 -32.91
N LYS A 969 -36.76 -13.68 -33.36
CA LYS A 969 -37.28 -14.43 -34.50
C LYS A 969 -38.71 -14.92 -34.25
N ALA A 970 -38.96 -15.48 -33.06
CA ALA A 970 -40.28 -15.97 -32.66
C ALA A 970 -41.32 -14.84 -32.59
N LEU A 971 -40.97 -13.67 -32.03
CA LEU A 971 -41.84 -12.50 -32.05
C LEU A 971 -42.15 -12.04 -33.48
N LYS A 972 -41.13 -11.98 -34.35
CA LYS A 972 -41.30 -11.58 -35.75
C LYS A 972 -42.21 -12.53 -36.52
N SER A 973 -42.13 -13.84 -36.25
CA SER A 973 -43.01 -14.86 -36.84
C SER A 973 -44.33 -15.06 -36.09
N LYS A 974 -44.59 -14.29 -35.02
CA LYS A 974 -45.75 -14.43 -34.12
C LYS A 974 -45.89 -15.84 -33.49
N ASP A 975 -44.78 -16.57 -33.37
CA ASP A 975 -44.73 -17.86 -32.69
C ASP A 975 -44.58 -17.65 -31.18
N MET A 976 -45.71 -17.45 -30.51
CA MET A 976 -45.73 -17.14 -29.08
C MET A 976 -45.36 -18.32 -28.18
N GLU A 977 -45.48 -19.56 -28.67
CA GLU A 977 -45.07 -20.76 -27.93
C GLU A 977 -43.55 -20.85 -27.87
N THR A 978 -42.87 -20.70 -29.03
CA THR A 978 -41.41 -20.61 -29.07
C THR A 978 -40.92 -19.39 -28.30
N PHE A 979 -41.58 -18.23 -28.42
CA PHE A 979 -41.22 -17.05 -27.66
C PHE A 979 -41.26 -17.32 -26.14
N ARG A 980 -42.33 -17.93 -25.62
CA ARG A 980 -42.44 -18.27 -24.19
C ARG A 980 -41.29 -19.19 -23.76
N ARG A 981 -41.09 -20.32 -24.45
CA ARG A 981 -40.03 -21.29 -24.11
C ARG A 981 -38.62 -20.68 -24.14
N LYS A 982 -38.33 -19.84 -25.14
CA LYS A 982 -37.04 -19.15 -25.24
C LYS A 982 -36.89 -18.04 -24.19
N SER A 983 -37.97 -17.38 -23.83
CA SER A 983 -37.99 -16.40 -22.72
C SER A 983 -37.71 -17.07 -21.38
N ASP A 984 -38.30 -18.24 -21.10
CA ASP A 984 -38.02 -19.02 -19.89
C ASP A 984 -36.54 -19.46 -19.82
N SER A 985 -36.00 -19.90 -20.96
CA SER A 985 -34.57 -20.21 -21.09
C SER A 985 -33.69 -18.99 -20.84
N PHE A 986 -34.07 -17.82 -21.37
CA PHE A 986 -33.32 -16.57 -21.19
C PHE A 986 -33.29 -16.12 -19.72
N LEU A 987 -34.45 -16.12 -19.06
CA LEU A 987 -34.57 -15.80 -17.64
C LEU A 987 -33.81 -16.81 -16.76
N SER A 988 -33.78 -18.09 -17.15
CA SER A 988 -32.98 -19.11 -16.45
C SER A 988 -31.47 -18.88 -16.60
N LEU A 989 -31.01 -18.35 -17.75
CA LEU A 989 -29.60 -17.98 -17.93
C LEU A 989 -29.19 -16.80 -17.05
N ILE A 990 -30.07 -15.81 -16.85
CA ILE A 990 -29.83 -14.71 -15.89
C ILE A 990 -29.64 -15.27 -14.47
N LYS A 991 -30.50 -16.19 -14.04
CA LYS A 991 -30.37 -16.83 -12.72
C LYS A 991 -29.09 -17.68 -12.60
N LEU A 992 -28.74 -18.42 -13.65
CA LEU A 992 -27.50 -19.22 -13.69
C LEU A 992 -26.25 -18.33 -13.61
N GLN A 993 -26.27 -17.19 -14.31
CA GLN A 993 -25.21 -16.18 -14.25
C GLN A 993 -25.11 -15.58 -12.84
N ASP A 994 -26.23 -15.22 -12.22
CA ASP A 994 -26.27 -14.67 -10.86
C ASP A 994 -25.74 -15.69 -9.82
N GLU A 995 -26.14 -16.97 -9.94
CA GLU A 995 -25.62 -18.08 -9.12
C GLU A 995 -24.10 -18.20 -9.26
N LEU A 996 -23.57 -18.20 -10.49
CA LEU A 996 -22.13 -18.26 -10.75
C LEU A 996 -21.38 -17.08 -10.12
N LEU A 997 -21.84 -15.85 -10.38
CA LEU A 997 -21.17 -14.63 -9.92
C LEU A 997 -21.24 -14.47 -8.39
N SER A 998 -22.25 -15.05 -7.73
CA SER A 998 -22.38 -15.04 -6.27
C SER A 998 -21.30 -15.84 -5.53
N THR A 999 -20.52 -16.65 -6.26
CA THR A 999 -19.45 -17.48 -5.68
C THR A 999 -18.19 -16.70 -5.35
N ARG A 1000 -18.08 -15.45 -5.84
CA ARG A 1000 -16.86 -14.64 -5.78
C ARG A 1000 -17.16 -13.16 -5.46
N PRO A 1001 -16.43 -12.54 -4.51
CA PRO A 1001 -16.66 -11.14 -4.12
C PRO A 1001 -16.41 -10.14 -5.25
N GLU A 1002 -15.49 -10.44 -6.17
CA GLU A 1002 -15.11 -9.56 -7.29
C GLU A 1002 -16.27 -9.36 -8.29
N PHE A 1003 -17.25 -10.27 -8.28
CA PHE A 1003 -18.41 -10.28 -9.17
C PHE A 1003 -19.73 -10.05 -8.42
N SER A 1004 -19.71 -9.34 -7.28
CA SER A 1004 -20.90 -9.08 -6.48
C SER A 1004 -21.11 -7.61 -6.17
N VAL A 1005 -22.37 -7.17 -6.28
CA VAL A 1005 -22.76 -5.81 -5.87
C VAL A 1005 -22.67 -5.61 -4.35
N SER A 1006 -22.67 -6.70 -3.57
CA SER A 1006 -22.52 -6.64 -2.12
C SER A 1006 -21.20 -6.01 -1.70
N THR A 1007 -20.10 -6.43 -2.31
CA THR A 1007 -18.76 -5.88 -2.04
C THR A 1007 -18.72 -4.37 -2.26
N TRP A 1008 -19.27 -3.89 -3.38
CA TRP A 1008 -19.35 -2.47 -3.70
C TRP A 1008 -20.19 -1.66 -2.71
N ILE A 1009 -21.36 -2.17 -2.32
CA ILE A 1009 -22.25 -1.52 -1.34
C ILE A 1009 -21.63 -1.54 0.06
N ASP A 1010 -21.01 -2.66 0.46
CA ASP A 1010 -20.39 -2.81 1.77
C ASP A 1010 -19.18 -1.89 1.93
N ASP A 1011 -18.36 -1.72 0.89
CA ASP A 1011 -17.27 -0.74 0.87
C ASP A 1011 -17.80 0.69 1.04
N ALA A 1012 -18.85 1.06 0.30
CA ALA A 1012 -19.50 2.37 0.43
C ALA A 1012 -20.01 2.61 1.86
N ARG A 1013 -20.67 1.61 2.46
CA ARG A 1013 -21.19 1.72 3.83
C ARG A 1013 -20.08 1.68 4.89
N ARG A 1014 -18.94 1.03 4.64
CA ARG A 1014 -17.84 0.92 5.60
C ARG A 1014 -17.17 2.27 5.87
N LEU A 1015 -17.11 3.16 4.88
CA LEU A 1015 -16.50 4.49 5.02
C LEU A 1015 -17.33 5.47 5.86
N ALA A 1016 -18.62 5.18 6.08
CA ALA A 1016 -19.55 6.10 6.72
C ALA A 1016 -19.81 5.78 8.21
N PRO A 1017 -19.53 6.70 9.14
CA PRO A 1017 -19.66 6.45 10.58
C PRO A 1017 -21.12 6.44 11.04
N THR A 1018 -22.00 7.26 10.44
CA THR A 1018 -23.41 7.37 10.83
C THR A 1018 -24.34 6.59 9.90
N LYS A 1019 -25.56 6.27 10.37
CA LYS A 1019 -26.58 5.61 9.54
C LYS A 1019 -26.95 6.46 8.32
N HIS A 1020 -27.09 7.78 8.51
CA HIS A 1020 -27.47 8.69 7.44
C HIS A 1020 -26.43 8.70 6.32
N GLU A 1021 -25.15 8.83 6.67
CA GLU A 1021 -24.07 8.78 5.68
C GLU A 1021 -23.98 7.41 4.99
N ARG A 1022 -24.16 6.31 5.74
CA ARG A 1022 -24.17 4.96 5.14
C ARG A 1022 -25.24 4.83 4.08
N ASP A 1023 -26.44 5.34 4.36
CA ASP A 1023 -27.56 5.29 3.43
C ASP A 1023 -27.34 6.23 2.23
N ASN A 1024 -26.65 7.37 2.40
CA ASN A 1024 -26.26 8.26 1.30
C ASN A 1024 -25.17 7.64 0.40
N PHE A 1025 -24.14 7.03 0.99
CA PHE A 1025 -23.04 6.41 0.24
C PHE A 1025 -23.51 5.16 -0.51
N GLU A 1026 -24.39 4.36 0.10
CA GLU A 1026 -25.08 3.28 -0.62
C GLU A 1026 -25.92 3.81 -1.78
N ASN A 1027 -26.67 4.90 -1.60
CA ASN A 1027 -27.41 5.53 -2.71
C ASN A 1027 -26.47 5.95 -3.85
N ASN A 1028 -25.35 6.61 -3.53
CA ASN A 1028 -24.31 6.98 -4.50
C ASN A 1028 -23.79 5.74 -5.26
N ALA A 1029 -23.47 4.66 -4.53
CA ALA A 1029 -23.02 3.39 -5.09
C ALA A 1029 -24.05 2.77 -6.05
N ARG A 1030 -25.34 2.77 -5.68
CA ARG A 1030 -26.42 2.19 -6.49
C ARG A 1030 -26.75 3.05 -7.71
N LEU A 1031 -26.81 4.38 -7.54
CA LEU A 1031 -27.05 5.32 -8.64
C LEU A 1031 -26.01 5.15 -9.73
N LEU A 1032 -24.72 5.20 -9.39
CA LEU A 1032 -23.63 5.20 -10.35
C LEU A 1032 -23.68 4.02 -11.33
N ILE A 1033 -24.09 2.84 -10.86
CA ILE A 1033 -24.10 1.59 -11.65
C ILE A 1033 -25.46 1.29 -12.30
N THR A 1034 -26.47 2.16 -12.14
CA THR A 1034 -27.82 1.98 -12.68
C THR A 1034 -28.32 3.24 -13.40
N THR A 1035 -29.12 4.09 -12.76
CA THR A 1035 -29.72 5.29 -13.40
C THR A 1035 -28.71 6.42 -13.61
N TRP A 1036 -27.56 6.36 -12.92
CA TRP A 1036 -26.51 7.38 -12.84
C TRP A 1036 -26.93 8.67 -12.14
N GLY A 1037 -28.12 9.17 -12.49
CA GLY A 1037 -28.66 10.44 -12.07
C GLY A 1037 -30.18 10.42 -11.87
N PRO A 1038 -30.78 11.61 -11.70
CA PRO A 1038 -32.23 11.76 -11.72
C PRO A 1038 -32.79 11.43 -13.10
N ARG A 1039 -34.12 11.28 -13.20
CA ARG A 1039 -34.82 10.87 -14.43
C ARG A 1039 -34.37 11.61 -15.69
N VAL A 1040 -34.26 12.93 -15.66
CA VAL A 1040 -33.83 13.72 -16.82
C VAL A 1040 -32.43 13.30 -17.30
N ALA A 1041 -31.51 13.06 -16.36
CA ALA A 1041 -30.16 12.63 -16.71
C ALA A 1041 -30.10 11.17 -17.20
N SER A 1042 -30.82 10.28 -16.52
CA SER A 1042 -30.93 8.86 -16.88
C SER A 1042 -31.54 8.66 -18.27
N GLU A 1043 -32.66 9.33 -18.52
CA GLU A 1043 -33.49 9.11 -19.70
C GLU A 1043 -33.09 10.03 -20.86
N ASP A 1044 -33.29 11.34 -20.70
CA ASP A 1044 -33.07 12.33 -21.76
C ASP A 1044 -31.58 12.57 -21.99
N GLY A 1045 -30.80 12.62 -20.90
CA GLY A 1045 -29.33 12.71 -20.92
C GLY A 1045 -28.63 11.43 -21.35
N GLY A 1046 -29.33 10.29 -21.39
CA GLY A 1046 -28.80 9.03 -21.89
C GLY A 1046 -27.82 8.30 -20.97
N LEU A 1047 -27.72 8.69 -19.70
CA LEU A 1047 -26.75 8.10 -18.74
C LEU A 1047 -27.21 6.78 -18.11
N ARG A 1048 -28.47 6.37 -18.31
CA ARG A 1048 -28.96 5.05 -17.88
C ARG A 1048 -27.99 3.93 -18.27
N ASP A 1049 -27.71 3.07 -17.30
CA ASP A 1049 -26.89 1.87 -17.42
C ASP A 1049 -25.49 2.13 -18.02
N TYR A 1050 -24.98 3.37 -17.98
CA TYR A 1050 -23.64 3.69 -18.48
C TYR A 1050 -22.56 2.91 -17.73
N GLY A 1051 -22.64 2.91 -16.40
CA GLY A 1051 -21.77 2.15 -15.51
C GLY A 1051 -22.33 0.79 -15.08
N HIS A 1052 -23.11 0.12 -15.94
CA HIS A 1052 -23.72 -1.16 -15.61
C HIS A 1052 -22.70 -2.22 -15.16
N ARG A 1053 -23.18 -3.19 -14.37
CA ARG A 1053 -22.34 -4.24 -13.79
C ARG A 1053 -23.00 -5.60 -13.98
N GLU A 1054 -22.33 -6.51 -14.68
CA GLU A 1054 -22.74 -7.92 -14.68
C GLU A 1054 -22.26 -8.58 -13.37
N TRP A 1055 -22.92 -8.21 -12.27
CA TRP A 1055 -22.63 -8.66 -10.91
C TRP A 1055 -23.83 -9.42 -10.32
N SER A 1056 -23.54 -10.39 -9.45
CA SER A 1056 -24.56 -11.04 -8.63
C SER A 1056 -25.30 -10.01 -7.76
N GLY A 1057 -26.57 -10.28 -7.48
CA GLY A 1057 -27.47 -9.37 -6.77
C GLY A 1057 -28.17 -8.43 -7.73
N VAL A 1058 -27.46 -7.49 -8.36
CA VAL A 1058 -28.08 -6.57 -9.35
C VAL A 1058 -28.62 -7.32 -10.57
N LEU A 1059 -27.94 -8.39 -10.99
CA LEU A 1059 -28.40 -9.23 -12.08
C LEU A 1059 -29.67 -10.02 -11.75
N GLY A 1060 -29.68 -10.70 -10.62
CA GLY A 1060 -30.83 -11.49 -10.15
C GLY A 1060 -32.05 -10.65 -9.72
N THR A 1061 -31.85 -9.38 -9.34
CA THR A 1061 -32.95 -8.54 -8.82
C THR A 1061 -33.40 -7.45 -9.79
N LEU A 1062 -32.48 -6.61 -10.31
CA LEU A 1062 -32.85 -5.51 -11.21
C LEU A 1062 -33.00 -5.99 -12.66
N TYR A 1063 -31.93 -6.53 -13.22
CA TYR A 1063 -31.92 -6.89 -14.65
C TYR A 1063 -32.91 -8.01 -14.96
N TYR A 1064 -33.00 -9.03 -14.08
CA TYR A 1064 -34.03 -10.06 -14.18
C TYR A 1064 -35.44 -9.48 -14.21
N GLU A 1065 -35.77 -8.57 -13.29
CA GLU A 1065 -37.12 -8.00 -13.18
C GLU A 1065 -37.48 -7.14 -14.40
N ARG A 1066 -36.52 -6.38 -14.96
CA ARG A 1066 -36.71 -5.68 -16.24
C ARG A 1066 -37.13 -6.65 -17.34
N TRP A 1067 -36.35 -7.72 -17.56
CA TRP A 1067 -36.62 -8.70 -18.62
C TRP A 1067 -37.93 -9.45 -18.40
N LYS A 1068 -38.19 -9.90 -17.17
CA LYS A 1068 -39.44 -10.57 -16.81
C LYS A 1068 -40.65 -9.69 -17.10
N THR A 1069 -40.63 -8.44 -16.64
CA THR A 1069 -41.71 -7.47 -16.90
C THR A 1069 -41.97 -7.31 -18.40
N TRP A 1070 -40.91 -7.16 -19.20
CA TRP A 1070 -41.05 -7.01 -20.65
C TRP A 1070 -41.59 -8.28 -21.32
N ILE A 1071 -41.12 -9.47 -20.94
CA ILE A 1071 -41.60 -10.75 -21.44
C ILE A 1071 -43.09 -10.93 -21.12
N GLU A 1072 -43.51 -10.65 -19.89
CA GLU A 1072 -44.91 -10.76 -19.45
C GLU A 1072 -45.83 -9.80 -20.22
N ARG A 1073 -45.38 -8.57 -20.49
CA ARG A 1073 -46.10 -7.61 -21.36
C ARG A 1073 -46.23 -8.14 -22.79
N LYS A 1074 -45.17 -8.73 -23.35
CA LYS A 1074 -45.21 -9.33 -24.69
C LYS A 1074 -46.14 -10.55 -24.76
N LEU A 1075 -46.17 -11.39 -23.73
CA LEU A 1075 -47.05 -12.56 -23.66
C LEU A 1075 -48.52 -12.20 -23.46
N SER A 1076 -48.82 -11.15 -22.68
CA SER A 1076 -50.19 -10.66 -22.46
C SER A 1076 -50.74 -9.83 -23.62
N GLY A 1077 -49.88 -9.33 -24.51
CA GLY A 1077 -50.26 -8.43 -25.60
C GLY A 1077 -50.46 -6.98 -25.15
N ASP A 1078 -50.08 -6.65 -23.92
CA ASP A 1078 -50.16 -5.30 -23.37
C ASP A 1078 -49.14 -4.38 -24.04
N LYS A 1079 -49.63 -3.25 -24.57
CA LYS A 1079 -48.84 -2.26 -25.33
C LYS A 1079 -48.44 -1.04 -24.53
N THR A 1080 -48.80 -0.97 -23.24
CA THR A 1080 -48.44 0.14 -22.37
C THR A 1080 -46.91 0.25 -22.28
N PRO A 1081 -46.32 1.43 -22.53
CA PRO A 1081 -44.88 1.62 -22.37
C PRO A 1081 -44.43 1.27 -20.94
N ILE A 1082 -43.33 0.53 -20.82
CA ILE A 1082 -42.76 0.19 -19.52
C ILE A 1082 -41.90 1.36 -19.07
N ASP A 1083 -42.21 1.91 -17.90
CA ASP A 1083 -41.37 2.91 -17.25
C ASP A 1083 -40.20 2.23 -16.52
N PHE A 1084 -39.15 1.92 -17.27
CA PHE A 1084 -37.96 1.26 -16.71
C PHE A 1084 -37.27 2.09 -15.62
N TYR A 1085 -37.29 3.42 -15.71
CA TYR A 1085 -36.69 4.27 -14.67
C TYR A 1085 -37.35 4.02 -13.31
N SER A 1086 -38.68 3.87 -13.25
CA SER A 1086 -39.37 3.59 -11.98
C SER A 1086 -38.98 2.23 -11.39
N ILE A 1087 -38.66 1.24 -12.23
CA ILE A 1087 -38.13 -0.06 -11.78
C ILE A 1087 -36.72 0.13 -11.19
N ASP A 1088 -35.88 0.88 -11.90
CA ASP A 1088 -34.49 1.16 -11.52
C ASP A 1088 -34.42 1.96 -10.21
N GLU A 1089 -35.22 3.02 -10.11
CA GLU A 1089 -35.31 3.88 -8.94
C GLU A 1089 -35.79 3.11 -7.70
N LYS A 1090 -36.71 2.15 -7.87
CA LYS A 1090 -37.11 1.25 -6.79
C LYS A 1090 -35.93 0.40 -6.29
N TRP A 1091 -35.07 -0.08 -7.19
CA TRP A 1091 -33.88 -0.83 -6.80
C TRP A 1091 -32.83 0.08 -6.14
N VAL A 1092 -32.61 1.29 -6.65
CA VAL A 1092 -31.71 2.29 -6.05
C VAL A 1092 -32.14 2.62 -4.62
N ASN A 1093 -33.44 2.81 -4.41
CA ASN A 1093 -34.00 3.11 -3.10
C ASN A 1093 -34.19 1.87 -2.21
N SER A 1094 -33.94 0.67 -2.74
CA SER A 1094 -33.97 -0.54 -1.94
C SER A 1094 -32.80 -0.56 -0.95
N ARG A 1095 -32.97 -1.32 0.15
CA ARG A 1095 -31.92 -1.62 1.13
C ARG A 1095 -31.75 -3.13 1.29
N GLU A 1096 -32.00 -3.84 0.20
CA GLU A 1096 -31.84 -5.28 0.12
C GLU A 1096 -30.36 -5.66 0.19
N LYS A 1097 -30.08 -6.80 0.84
CA LYS A 1097 -28.73 -7.36 0.96
C LYS A 1097 -28.54 -8.52 -0.01
N TYR A 1098 -27.32 -8.67 -0.53
CA TYR A 1098 -26.99 -9.64 -1.56
C TYR A 1098 -25.83 -10.56 -1.12
N PRO A 1099 -26.05 -11.46 -0.14
CA PRO A 1099 -24.96 -12.27 0.39
C PRO A 1099 -24.34 -13.17 -0.69
N LEU A 1100 -23.03 -13.37 -0.62
CA LEU A 1100 -22.33 -14.38 -1.42
C LEU A 1100 -22.86 -15.78 -1.08
N SER A 1101 -22.90 -16.68 -2.07
CA SER A 1101 -23.47 -18.02 -1.88
C SER A 1101 -22.60 -18.95 -1.03
N GLY A 1102 -21.29 -18.69 -0.97
CA GLY A 1102 -20.31 -19.59 -0.33
C GLY A 1102 -20.09 -20.91 -1.07
N ALA A 1103 -20.72 -21.11 -2.22
CA ALA A 1103 -20.51 -22.29 -3.07
C ALA A 1103 -19.13 -22.25 -3.76
N ASP A 1104 -18.58 -23.42 -4.10
CA ASP A 1104 -17.32 -23.45 -4.84
C ASP A 1104 -17.52 -22.93 -6.27
N CYS A 1105 -16.67 -21.97 -6.64
CA CYS A 1105 -16.77 -21.29 -7.92
C CYS A 1105 -16.41 -22.21 -9.11
N VAL A 1106 -15.51 -23.19 -8.92
CA VAL A 1106 -15.10 -24.10 -9.99
C VAL A 1106 -16.22 -25.09 -10.29
N GLU A 1107 -16.81 -25.71 -9.26
CA GLU A 1107 -17.95 -26.63 -9.44
C GLU A 1107 -19.14 -25.94 -10.09
N THR A 1108 -19.46 -24.72 -9.64
CA THR A 1108 -20.55 -23.90 -10.20
C THR A 1108 -20.29 -23.56 -11.67
N ALA A 1109 -19.07 -23.16 -12.03
CA ALA A 1109 -18.69 -22.88 -13.42
C ALA A 1109 -18.79 -24.13 -14.32
N LEU A 1110 -18.32 -25.29 -13.85
CA LEU A 1110 -18.42 -26.55 -14.60
C LEU A 1110 -19.87 -26.98 -14.83
N LYS A 1111 -20.73 -26.83 -13.81
CA LYS A 1111 -22.17 -27.08 -13.91
C LYS A 1111 -22.82 -26.12 -14.92
N ALA A 1112 -22.49 -24.84 -14.87
CA ALA A 1112 -23.03 -23.84 -15.79
C ALA A 1112 -22.63 -24.15 -17.25
N LEU A 1113 -21.36 -24.45 -17.52
CA LEU A 1113 -20.89 -24.78 -18.87
C LEU A 1113 -21.49 -26.07 -19.44
N LYS A 1114 -21.87 -27.03 -18.58
CA LYS A 1114 -22.59 -28.24 -19.00
C LYS A 1114 -24.02 -27.91 -19.48
N ALA A 1115 -24.62 -26.83 -18.98
CA ALA A 1115 -25.95 -26.38 -19.37
C ALA A 1115 -25.97 -25.56 -20.68
N LEU A 1116 -24.82 -25.07 -21.16
CA LEU A 1116 -24.70 -24.25 -22.38
C LEU A 1116 -24.57 -25.09 -23.65
#